data_AF-A0A6C0QNN5-F1
#
_entry.id   AF-A0A6C0QNN5-F1
#
_cell.length_a   1.000
_cell.length_b   1.000
_cell.length_c   1.000
_cell.angle_alpha   90.00
_cell.angle_beta   90.00
_cell.angle_gamma   90.00
#
_symmetry.space_group_name_H-M   'P 1'
#
loop_
_entity.id
_entity.type
_entity.pdbx_description
1 polymer ?
#
loop_
_entity_poly.entity_id
_entity_poly.type
_entity_poly.pdbx_seq_one_letter_code
_entity_poly.pdbx_strand_id
1 'polypeptide(L)'
;MAYIPKTDWKLEDTVTERDFNRIEGGIKEALAAVNLVDQKDAETLNEAKQYTDQKVDNIEVPVKSVNDKTGDVVLAASDIQTGSGKDVETTINELFTSVSDGKEQVAKAITDQGVSATKEDAFKDLATKIRSIDNGNIPIYVQPTEPIKKTGFWIQDEQNEIEHVVYTNAFSEGTGWAAGADMPTARDDLTSSAVGDKIYVIGGFGGRDKLEIYDTTTNTWTAGADMPTARSGLTSNAVGDKIYVIGGSGSSKVEIYDTATNTWTAGADMPTARSGLTSNAVGDKIYVIGGFDGSFLSNLEIYDTATNTWTAGADMPTARSGLTSNAVGDKIYVIGGFDGSFLSNLEIYDTATNTWTAGADMPTARSGLTSNAVGDKIYVIGGFDGSFLSNLEIYDTATNTWTIGADMPTARDDLTSSAVGDKIYVIGGYGGRYLKKLEIYDTTTNTWTAGADMPTARSDLTSSAVGDKIYVIGGFDGSFLSNLEIYDTAVWSTGASMPTARSDLTSSAVGDKIYVIGGWDGNSHLSKLEIYDTTTNTWATGANMPTARRLLTSSAVGDKIYVIGGVLGGYVGNYLSKLEIYDTTTNTWTSGKDMPTARGFLTSSAVGDKIYVIGGYDGSNSLSKLEIYDTTTNTWTAGADMPTARSYLTSSAVGDKIYVIGGSGGNEKLEIYDTTTNTWTAGKSMPTARSYLTSSAVGDKIYVIGGSGGDLISKLEIYDTATNTWKVGTSMPTARSSLTSSAVGDKIYVIDGYDGSYLNKLEIYSITSDRFPSNSLVFENGTAKDVSIPNKTKLGIKYSQRIQFNSAYYYNKLAELVYKPMYFGNGQKWTKILN
;
A
#
# COMPACT_ATOMS: atom_id res chain seq x y z
N MET A 1 16.87 -1.35 59.99
CA MET A 1 15.42 -1.62 59.84
C MET A 1 15.08 -1.55 58.36
N ALA A 2 14.57 -2.66 57.80
CA ALA A 2 13.97 -2.91 56.47
C ALA A 2 14.76 -2.43 55.21
N TYR A 3 15.39 -3.25 54.31
CA TYR A 3 14.98 -4.44 53.50
C TYR A 3 14.28 -4.01 52.18
N ILE A 4 14.65 -4.35 50.93
CA ILE A 4 15.60 -5.30 50.27
C ILE A 4 16.13 -4.70 48.93
N PRO A 5 17.35 -5.06 48.45
CA PRO A 5 17.94 -4.67 47.17
C PRO A 5 17.94 -5.75 46.06
N LYS A 6 18.22 -5.27 44.84
CA LYS A 6 18.77 -5.89 43.61
C LYS A 6 19.17 -7.37 43.66
N THR A 7 18.61 -8.16 42.73
CA THR A 7 19.05 -9.51 42.37
C THR A 7 20.19 -9.51 41.34
N ASP A 8 21.10 -10.45 41.58
CA ASP A 8 22.36 -10.77 40.90
C ASP A 8 22.21 -12.10 40.09
N TRP A 9 22.85 -12.15 38.91
CA TRP A 9 23.69 -13.25 38.36
C TRP A 9 23.12 -14.56 37.75
N LYS A 10 23.43 -14.71 36.43
CA LYS A 10 24.24 -15.75 35.71
C LYS A 10 23.98 -17.28 35.81
N LEU A 11 23.95 -17.88 34.60
CA LEU A 11 24.70 -19.06 34.05
C LEU A 11 24.01 -20.43 33.89
N GLU A 12 24.15 -20.96 32.65
CA GLU A 12 24.45 -22.35 32.20
C GLU A 12 23.48 -23.53 32.50
N ASP A 13 22.87 -24.13 31.46
CA ASP A 13 23.23 -25.48 30.93
C ASP A 13 22.23 -26.04 29.88
N THR A 14 22.77 -26.71 28.86
CA THR A 14 22.16 -27.31 27.64
C THR A 14 21.34 -28.60 27.87
N VAL A 15 20.22 -28.77 27.14
CA VAL A 15 19.43 -30.02 27.03
C VAL A 15 20.15 -31.07 26.18
N THR A 16 20.09 -32.35 26.57
CA THR A 16 20.79 -33.48 25.94
C THR A 16 19.85 -34.41 25.15
N GLU A 17 20.42 -35.25 24.29
CA GLU A 17 19.76 -36.26 23.42
C GLU A 17 18.77 -37.21 24.14
N ARG A 18 18.83 -37.28 25.48
CA ARG A 18 17.93 -38.10 26.31
C ARG A 18 16.51 -37.53 26.41
N ASP A 19 16.38 -36.22 26.35
CA ASP A 19 15.08 -35.54 26.45
C ASP A 19 14.28 -35.65 25.13
N PHE A 20 14.98 -35.80 24.00
CA PHE A 20 14.40 -36.02 22.68
C PHE A 20 13.67 -37.38 22.57
N ASN A 21 14.27 -38.44 23.12
CA ASN A 21 13.72 -39.80 23.04
C ASN A 21 12.46 -40.02 23.91
N ARG A 22 12.19 -39.13 24.88
CA ARG A 22 11.03 -39.23 25.79
C ARG A 22 9.76 -38.61 25.17
N ILE A 23 9.93 -37.65 24.28
CA ILE A 23 8.85 -36.97 23.56
C ILE A 23 8.32 -37.85 22.42
N GLU A 24 9.21 -38.56 21.73
CA GLU A 24 8.83 -39.48 20.63
C GLU A 24 7.93 -40.65 21.10
N GLY A 25 8.04 -41.06 22.37
CA GLY A 25 7.26 -42.16 22.93
C GLY A 25 5.78 -41.84 23.16
N GLY A 26 5.46 -40.64 23.64
CA GLY A 26 4.07 -40.25 23.97
C GLY A 26 3.18 -40.01 22.75
N ILE A 27 3.77 -39.59 21.63
CA ILE A 27 3.05 -39.30 20.38
C ILE A 27 2.52 -40.58 19.72
N LYS A 28 3.23 -41.71 19.87
CA LYS A 28 2.84 -43.01 19.28
C LYS A 28 1.62 -43.64 19.96
N GLU A 29 1.30 -43.30 21.22
CA GLU A 29 0.14 -43.84 21.94
C GLU A 29 -1.16 -43.05 21.68
N ALA A 30 -1.07 -41.74 21.40
CA ALA A 30 -2.23 -40.91 21.08
C ALA A 30 -2.86 -41.24 19.72
N LEU A 31 -2.02 -41.57 18.72
CA LEU A 31 -2.47 -41.98 17.39
C LEU A 31 -3.27 -43.30 17.37
N ALA A 32 -3.17 -44.14 18.41
CA ALA A 32 -3.87 -45.42 18.49
C ALA A 32 -5.32 -45.28 19.00
N ALA A 33 -5.67 -44.21 19.72
CA ALA A 33 -6.97 -44.04 20.34
C ALA A 33 -8.05 -43.45 19.40
N VAL A 34 -7.64 -42.70 18.37
CA VAL A 34 -8.56 -42.01 17.44
C VAL A 34 -9.14 -42.94 16.37
N ASN A 35 -8.51 -44.11 16.12
CA ASN A 35 -8.93 -45.09 15.10
C ASN A 35 -10.13 -45.98 15.49
N LEU A 36 -10.90 -45.63 16.53
CA LEU A 36 -12.08 -46.36 16.97
C LEU A 36 -13.29 -45.42 17.04
N VAL A 37 -14.36 -45.82 16.35
CA VAL A 37 -15.73 -45.27 16.41
C VAL A 37 -16.09 -44.23 15.34
N ASP A 38 -15.94 -44.67 14.09
CA ASP A 38 -16.87 -44.41 13.00
C ASP A 38 -17.72 -45.69 12.76
N GLN A 39 -18.69 -45.99 13.65
CA GLN A 39 -19.78 -46.94 13.39
C GLN A 39 -21.03 -46.57 14.22
N LYS A 40 -22.09 -46.13 13.54
CA LYS A 40 -23.43 -45.94 14.12
C LYS A 40 -24.07 -47.30 14.41
N ASP A 41 -24.13 -47.70 15.68
CA ASP A 41 -25.21 -48.52 16.26
C ASP A 41 -25.21 -48.40 17.79
N ALA A 42 -26.41 -48.33 18.38
CA ALA A 42 -26.65 -47.93 19.78
C ALA A 42 -26.20 -48.95 20.86
N GLU A 43 -25.43 -49.98 20.49
CA GLU A 43 -24.98 -51.04 21.41
C GLU A 43 -23.50 -50.92 21.81
N THR A 44 -22.69 -50.06 21.17
CA THR A 44 -21.26 -49.88 21.52
C THR A 44 -20.97 -48.69 22.47
N LEU A 45 -21.92 -47.77 22.72
CA LEU A 45 -21.66 -46.63 23.64
C LEU A 45 -21.84 -46.97 25.14
N ASN A 46 -22.44 -48.12 25.48
CA ASN A 46 -22.68 -48.48 26.87
C ASN A 46 -21.41 -49.03 27.57
N GLU A 47 -20.37 -49.42 26.82
CA GLU A 47 -19.07 -49.82 27.38
C GLU A 47 -18.12 -48.63 27.58
N ALA A 48 -18.22 -47.57 26.77
CA ALA A 48 -17.43 -46.34 26.97
C ALA A 48 -17.79 -45.59 28.27
N LYS A 49 -19.01 -45.78 28.79
CA LYS A 49 -19.47 -45.17 30.06
C LYS A 49 -18.92 -45.83 31.33
N GLN A 50 -18.20 -46.94 31.25
CA GLN A 50 -17.66 -47.64 32.43
C GLN A 50 -16.19 -47.35 32.77
N TYR A 51 -15.46 -46.54 31.99
CA TYR A 51 -14.01 -46.34 32.16
C TYR A 51 -13.56 -45.02 32.84
N THR A 52 -14.47 -44.18 33.33
CA THR A 52 -14.14 -42.86 33.93
C THR A 52 -14.32 -42.76 35.45
N ASP A 53 -14.33 -43.87 36.19
CA ASP A 53 -14.29 -43.85 37.67
C ASP A 53 -12.99 -44.49 38.21
N GLN A 54 -11.85 -43.79 38.09
CA GLN A 54 -10.75 -43.86 39.07
C GLN A 54 -9.81 -42.64 38.96
N LYS A 55 -9.83 -41.79 39.99
CA LYS A 55 -8.93 -40.64 40.20
C LYS A 55 -7.49 -41.08 40.47
N VAL A 56 -6.53 -40.36 39.88
CA VAL A 56 -5.25 -40.03 40.54
C VAL A 56 -4.92 -38.54 40.31
N ASP A 57 -5.11 -37.76 41.38
CA ASP A 57 -4.55 -36.45 41.74
C ASP A 57 -4.60 -35.25 40.77
N ASN A 58 -5.82 -34.70 40.72
CA ASN A 58 -6.14 -33.26 40.80
C ASN A 58 -6.24 -32.41 39.52
N ILE A 59 -6.99 -32.90 38.54
CA ILE A 59 -7.86 -32.04 37.72
C ILE A 59 -9.26 -32.71 37.67
N GLU A 60 -10.28 -32.09 38.25
CA GLU A 60 -11.68 -32.50 38.08
C GLU A 60 -12.35 -31.56 37.08
N VAL A 61 -12.96 -32.10 36.02
CA VAL A 61 -13.73 -31.31 35.04
C VAL A 61 -15.16 -31.87 34.99
N PRO A 62 -16.19 -31.16 35.47
CA PRO A 62 -17.57 -31.63 35.43
C PRO A 62 -18.20 -31.48 34.03
N VAL A 63 -18.77 -32.56 33.51
CA VAL A 63 -19.52 -32.62 32.24
C VAL A 63 -20.88 -31.93 32.37
N LYS A 64 -21.15 -30.95 31.50
CA LYS A 64 -22.38 -30.14 31.53
C LYS A 64 -23.54 -30.73 30.72
N SER A 65 -23.24 -31.45 29.65
CA SER A 65 -24.21 -32.23 28.86
C SER A 65 -23.49 -33.13 27.86
N VAL A 66 -24.15 -34.21 27.44
CA VAL A 66 -23.73 -35.06 26.32
C VAL A 66 -24.78 -34.97 25.22
N ASN A 67 -24.36 -34.78 23.96
CA ASN A 67 -25.28 -34.74 22.82
C ASN A 67 -25.46 -36.15 22.23
N ASP A 68 -26.67 -36.69 22.33
CA ASP A 68 -26.99 -38.07 21.97
C ASP A 68 -26.91 -38.38 20.46
N LYS A 69 -26.63 -37.39 19.62
CA LYS A 69 -26.45 -37.60 18.17
C LYS A 69 -25.00 -37.57 17.71
N THR A 70 -24.13 -36.87 18.42
CA THR A 70 -22.71 -36.67 18.05
C THR A 70 -21.76 -37.35 19.03
N GLY A 71 -22.22 -37.68 20.24
CA GLY A 71 -21.38 -38.23 21.30
C GLY A 71 -20.58 -37.16 22.07
N ASP A 72 -20.74 -35.86 21.73
CA ASP A 72 -19.95 -34.79 22.32
C ASP A 72 -20.20 -34.63 23.82
N VAL A 73 -19.12 -34.54 24.59
CA VAL A 73 -19.10 -34.28 26.04
C VAL A 73 -18.59 -32.85 26.26
N VAL A 74 -19.43 -31.94 26.79
CA VAL A 74 -19.01 -30.55 27.04
C VAL A 74 -18.42 -30.39 28.46
N LEU A 75 -17.15 -29.97 28.53
CA LEU A 75 -16.39 -29.63 29.74
C LEU A 75 -16.03 -28.12 29.77
N ALA A 76 -16.04 -27.45 30.94
CA ALA A 76 -15.78 -26.00 31.05
C ALA A 76 -14.38 -25.68 31.62
N ALA A 77 -13.56 -24.92 30.87
CA ALA A 77 -12.13 -24.66 31.14
C ALA A 77 -11.83 -23.50 32.12
N SER A 78 -12.75 -23.11 33.00
CA SER A 78 -12.60 -21.87 33.79
C SER A 78 -11.78 -21.98 35.08
N ASP A 79 -11.22 -23.13 35.48
CA ASP A 79 -10.79 -23.33 36.88
C ASP A 79 -9.45 -24.05 37.14
N ILE A 80 -8.36 -23.85 36.36
CA ILE A 80 -7.05 -24.49 36.65
C ILE A 80 -5.90 -23.47 36.89
N GLN A 81 -5.31 -23.50 38.10
CA GLN A 81 -4.06 -22.80 38.48
C GLN A 81 -2.95 -23.81 38.81
N THR A 82 -1.68 -23.56 38.42
CA THR A 82 -0.52 -24.42 38.74
C THR A 82 0.35 -23.88 39.90
N GLY A 83 0.80 -24.78 40.78
CA GLY A 83 1.25 -24.50 42.16
C GLY A 83 2.64 -23.91 42.42
N SER A 84 3.27 -23.17 41.51
CA SER A 84 4.57 -22.49 41.76
C SER A 84 4.52 -20.95 41.70
N GLY A 85 3.35 -20.36 41.45
CA GLY A 85 3.12 -18.92 41.59
C GLY A 85 3.86 -17.99 40.61
N LYS A 86 4.59 -18.53 39.62
CA LYS A 86 5.03 -17.80 38.43
C LYS A 86 4.38 -18.44 37.20
N ASP A 87 3.99 -17.60 36.25
CA ASP A 87 3.41 -18.06 34.99
C ASP A 87 4.50 -18.65 34.06
N VAL A 88 4.06 -19.55 33.20
CA VAL A 88 4.83 -20.37 32.26
C VAL A 88 5.67 -19.52 31.28
N GLU A 89 5.20 -18.33 30.92
CA GLU A 89 5.77 -17.42 29.92
C GLU A 89 7.16 -16.87 30.32
N THR A 90 7.39 -16.65 31.62
CA THR A 90 8.65 -16.09 32.11
C THR A 90 9.83 -17.07 32.00
N THR A 91 9.57 -18.38 32.07
CA THR A 91 10.62 -19.42 32.06
C THR A 91 11.15 -19.68 30.64
N ILE A 92 10.36 -19.38 29.61
CA ILE A 92 10.67 -19.62 28.20
C ILE A 92 11.65 -18.57 27.65
N ASN A 93 11.55 -17.31 28.11
CA ASN A 93 12.31 -16.19 27.57
C ASN A 93 13.82 -16.20 27.93
N GLU A 94 14.24 -16.85 29.02
CA GLU A 94 15.66 -16.90 29.43
C GLU A 94 16.50 -17.91 28.61
N LEU A 95 15.86 -18.83 27.87
CA LEU A 95 16.56 -19.85 27.05
C LEU A 95 17.05 -19.33 25.68
N PHE A 96 16.33 -18.36 25.08
CA PHE A 96 16.54 -17.93 23.69
C PHE A 96 17.78 -17.03 23.47
N THR A 97 18.23 -16.32 24.49
CA THR A 97 19.31 -15.31 24.39
C THR A 97 20.71 -15.89 24.19
N SER A 98 20.92 -17.19 24.37
CA SER A 98 22.24 -17.84 24.31
C SER A 98 22.61 -18.40 22.91
N VAL A 99 21.64 -18.52 21.99
CA VAL A 99 21.81 -19.16 20.67
C VAL A 99 22.18 -18.15 19.56
N SER A 100 21.82 -16.88 19.73
CA SER A 100 22.08 -15.82 18.74
C SER A 100 23.57 -15.50 18.57
N ASP A 101 24.37 -15.56 19.64
CA ASP A 101 25.80 -15.18 19.64
C ASP A 101 26.70 -16.14 18.84
N GLY A 102 26.24 -17.38 18.59
CA GLY A 102 26.98 -18.36 17.79
C GLY A 102 26.85 -18.16 16.27
N LYS A 103 25.75 -17.56 15.78
CA LYS A 103 25.45 -17.40 14.34
C LYS A 103 26.30 -16.31 13.67
N GLU A 104 26.66 -15.25 14.39
CA GLU A 104 27.44 -14.14 13.85
C GLU A 104 28.89 -14.53 13.45
N GLN A 105 29.46 -15.56 14.06
CA GLN A 105 30.83 -15.99 13.77
C GLN A 105 30.97 -16.79 12.46
N VAL A 106 29.89 -17.39 11.95
CA VAL A 106 29.89 -18.28 10.76
C VAL A 106 29.66 -17.51 9.47
N ALA A 107 28.80 -16.47 9.49
CA ALA A 107 28.48 -15.66 8.32
C ALA A 107 29.71 -14.91 7.75
N LYS A 108 30.72 -14.65 8.59
CA LYS A 108 31.99 -14.01 8.21
C LYS A 108 32.89 -14.89 7.32
N ALA A 109 32.67 -16.20 7.26
CA ALA A 109 33.54 -17.14 6.54
C ALA A 109 33.17 -17.36 5.06
N ILE A 110 31.94 -17.00 4.66
CA ILE A 110 31.37 -17.35 3.34
C ILE A 110 31.56 -16.23 2.30
N THR A 111 31.78 -14.98 2.75
CA THR A 111 32.02 -13.82 1.88
C THR A 111 33.36 -13.89 1.11
N ASP A 112 34.23 -14.85 1.40
CA ASP A 112 35.61 -14.89 0.88
C ASP A 112 35.84 -15.73 -0.41
N GLN A 113 34.84 -16.38 -1.07
CA GLN A 113 35.11 -17.33 -2.21
C GLN A 113 34.09 -17.44 -3.42
N GLY A 114 33.64 -16.38 -4.13
CA GLY A 114 32.48 -16.42 -5.10
C GLY A 114 32.59 -17.00 -6.56
N VAL A 115 31.45 -17.48 -7.19
CA VAL A 115 31.15 -17.83 -8.66
C VAL A 115 29.60 -17.96 -9.02
N SER A 116 29.10 -17.83 -10.30
CA SER A 116 27.65 -17.90 -10.84
C SER A 116 27.35 -18.60 -12.24
N ALA A 117 26.08 -19.00 -12.61
CA ALA A 117 25.45 -19.25 -14.00
C ALA A 117 23.89 -19.64 -14.09
N THR A 118 23.12 -19.38 -15.20
CA THR A 118 21.62 -19.60 -15.43
C THR A 118 21.14 -20.38 -16.73
N LYS A 119 19.81 -20.65 -16.92
CA LYS A 119 19.13 -21.89 -17.46
C LYS A 119 18.11 -21.79 -18.67
N GLU A 120 18.19 -20.84 -19.61
CA GLU A 120 17.08 -20.52 -20.57
C GLU A 120 17.01 -21.36 -21.89
N ASP A 121 18.06 -22.08 -22.29
CA ASP A 121 18.15 -22.65 -23.65
C ASP A 121 17.41 -23.98 -23.90
N ALA A 122 16.92 -24.66 -22.87
CA ALA A 122 16.37 -26.02 -23.00
C ALA A 122 14.92 -26.09 -23.57
N PHE A 123 14.10 -25.04 -23.42
CA PHE A 123 12.67 -25.09 -23.78
C PHE A 123 12.37 -24.82 -25.26
N LYS A 124 13.24 -24.07 -25.95
CA LYS A 124 13.09 -23.77 -27.39
C LYS A 124 13.33 -25.00 -28.26
N ASP A 125 14.10 -25.98 -27.77
CA ASP A 125 14.40 -27.22 -28.49
C ASP A 125 13.22 -28.21 -28.53
N LEU A 126 12.33 -28.17 -27.51
CA LEU A 126 11.21 -29.11 -27.38
C LEU A 126 10.02 -28.76 -28.30
N ALA A 127 9.65 -27.48 -28.39
CA ALA A 127 8.54 -27.02 -29.24
C ALA A 127 8.81 -27.24 -30.74
N THR A 128 10.09 -27.22 -31.13
CA THR A 128 10.54 -27.46 -32.50
C THR A 128 10.40 -28.94 -32.89
N LYS A 129 10.64 -29.87 -31.96
CA LYS A 129 10.48 -31.32 -32.19
C LYS A 129 9.02 -31.73 -32.41
N ILE A 130 8.08 -31.13 -31.68
CA ILE A 130 6.64 -31.49 -31.75
C ILE A 130 6.01 -31.08 -33.10
N ARG A 131 6.42 -29.95 -33.69
CA ARG A 131 5.90 -29.48 -35.00
C ARG A 131 6.32 -30.34 -36.18
N SER A 132 7.35 -31.18 -36.03
CA SER A 132 7.83 -32.06 -37.11
C SER A 132 7.01 -33.34 -37.29
N ILE A 133 6.02 -33.60 -36.41
CA ILE A 133 5.36 -34.91 -36.30
C ILE A 133 4.01 -35.01 -37.04
N ASP A 134 3.29 -33.92 -37.35
CA ASP A 134 1.90 -34.01 -37.86
C ASP A 134 1.53 -33.11 -39.06
N ASN A 135 2.51 -32.71 -39.89
CA ASN A 135 2.29 -32.09 -41.21
C ASN A 135 1.19 -30.99 -41.31
N GLY A 136 0.99 -30.20 -40.25
CA GLY A 136 0.28 -28.92 -40.29
C GLY A 136 -1.26 -28.93 -40.39
N ASN A 137 -1.93 -30.06 -40.12
CA ASN A 137 -3.40 -30.16 -40.26
C ASN A 137 -4.23 -30.04 -38.97
N ILE A 138 -3.62 -29.76 -37.82
CA ILE A 138 -4.36 -29.47 -36.58
C ILE A 138 -4.08 -28.03 -36.12
N PRO A 139 -5.09 -27.14 -36.13
CA PRO A 139 -4.98 -25.85 -35.45
C PRO A 139 -4.95 -26.09 -33.94
N ILE A 140 -3.78 -25.92 -33.32
CA ILE A 140 -3.64 -25.94 -31.85
C ILE A 140 -3.74 -24.51 -31.34
N TYR A 141 -4.86 -24.16 -30.71
CA TYR A 141 -5.01 -22.96 -29.90
C TYR A 141 -4.51 -23.24 -28.48
N VAL A 142 -3.52 -22.50 -28.03
CA VAL A 142 -3.13 -22.42 -26.61
C VAL A 142 -3.65 -21.09 -26.07
N GLN A 143 -4.69 -21.13 -25.25
CA GLN A 143 -5.13 -20.04 -24.36
C GLN A 143 -5.46 -20.66 -22.99
N PRO A 144 -4.76 -20.27 -21.92
CA PRO A 144 -5.32 -20.21 -20.57
C PRO A 144 -6.35 -19.07 -20.46
N THR A 145 -7.30 -19.25 -19.55
CA THR A 145 -8.61 -18.60 -19.36
C THR A 145 -8.62 -17.20 -18.68
N GLU A 146 -9.39 -16.25 -19.27
CA GLU A 146 -10.10 -15.03 -18.74
C GLU A 146 -9.35 -13.94 -17.90
N PRO A 147 -9.82 -12.65 -17.82
CA PRO A 147 -10.86 -11.90 -18.58
C PRO A 147 -10.39 -10.53 -19.17
N ILE A 148 -11.04 -9.95 -20.21
CA ILE A 148 -10.82 -8.53 -20.61
C ILE A 148 -12.11 -7.75 -20.94
N LYS A 149 -12.30 -6.63 -20.23
CA LYS A 149 -13.25 -5.50 -20.46
C LYS A 149 -13.04 -4.81 -21.82
N LYS A 150 -13.99 -4.89 -22.79
CA LYS A 150 -13.88 -4.21 -24.10
C LYS A 150 -15.25 -3.73 -24.66
N THR A 151 -15.36 -2.48 -25.09
CA THR A 151 -16.34 -2.02 -26.11
C THR A 151 -15.64 -1.89 -27.46
N GLY A 152 -16.31 -2.23 -28.56
CA GLY A 152 -15.75 -2.14 -29.92
C GLY A 152 -16.79 -1.80 -30.98
N PHE A 153 -16.34 -1.33 -32.14
CA PHE A 153 -17.15 -1.17 -33.36
C PHE A 153 -16.48 -1.89 -34.53
N TRP A 154 -17.29 -2.33 -35.51
CA TRP A 154 -16.87 -3.21 -36.61
C TRP A 154 -16.68 -2.43 -37.92
N ILE A 155 -15.69 -2.83 -38.73
CA ILE A 155 -15.60 -2.46 -40.14
C ILE A 155 -15.54 -3.74 -40.96
N GLN A 156 -16.40 -3.85 -41.95
CA GLN A 156 -16.57 -5.03 -42.81
C GLN A 156 -16.10 -4.67 -44.22
N ASP A 157 -15.37 -5.57 -44.89
CA ASP A 157 -15.01 -5.40 -46.30
C ASP A 157 -16.06 -6.01 -47.25
N GLU A 158 -15.90 -5.78 -48.56
CA GLU A 158 -16.84 -6.25 -49.59
C GLU A 158 -16.85 -7.77 -49.80
N GLN A 159 -15.98 -8.54 -49.14
CA GLN A 159 -15.94 -9.99 -49.16
C GLN A 159 -16.49 -10.63 -47.86
N ASN A 160 -17.05 -9.81 -46.96
CA ASN A 160 -17.66 -10.23 -45.70
C ASN A 160 -16.69 -10.85 -44.67
N GLU A 161 -15.38 -10.61 -44.82
CA GLU A 161 -14.36 -11.04 -43.85
C GLU A 161 -14.10 -9.90 -42.84
N ILE A 162 -13.97 -10.25 -41.55
CA ILE A 162 -13.72 -9.28 -40.47
C ILE A 162 -12.21 -9.04 -40.39
N GLU A 163 -11.70 -7.93 -40.94
CA GLU A 163 -10.24 -7.72 -40.99
C GLU A 163 -9.62 -7.11 -39.70
N HIS A 164 -10.35 -6.34 -38.85
CA HIS A 164 -9.72 -5.74 -37.66
C HIS A 164 -10.65 -5.48 -36.46
N VAL A 165 -10.19 -5.86 -35.26
CA VAL A 165 -10.78 -5.50 -33.96
C VAL A 165 -9.79 -4.63 -33.18
N VAL A 166 -10.15 -3.39 -32.87
CA VAL A 166 -9.34 -2.48 -32.06
C VAL A 166 -9.96 -2.35 -30.67
N TYR A 167 -9.13 -2.51 -29.65
CA TYR A 167 -9.53 -2.46 -28.25
C TYR A 167 -8.78 -1.32 -27.55
N THR A 168 -9.50 -0.48 -26.80
CA THR A 168 -8.89 0.56 -25.95
C THR A 168 -9.33 0.35 -24.51
N ASN A 169 -8.37 0.22 -23.59
CA ASN A 169 -8.63 0.14 -22.15
C ASN A 169 -8.98 1.54 -21.62
N ALA A 170 -10.17 1.70 -21.02
CA ALA A 170 -10.47 2.85 -20.17
C ALA A 170 -10.15 2.45 -18.72
N PHE A 171 -9.12 3.05 -18.15
CA PHE A 171 -8.78 2.95 -16.73
C PHE A 171 -9.64 3.94 -15.93
N SER A 172 -10.13 3.54 -14.75
CA SER A 172 -10.65 4.46 -13.74
C SER A 172 -9.79 4.31 -12.48
N GLU A 173 -8.86 5.24 -12.25
CA GLU A 173 -8.02 5.27 -11.04
C GLU A 173 -8.75 5.98 -9.89
N GLY A 174 -8.57 5.53 -8.64
CA GLY A 174 -9.07 6.19 -7.43
C GLY A 174 -8.06 7.15 -6.79
N THR A 175 -8.47 8.38 -6.47
CA THR A 175 -7.66 9.32 -5.66
C THR A 175 -7.41 8.74 -4.27
N GLY A 176 -6.17 8.72 -3.75
CA GLY A 176 -5.91 8.24 -2.38
C GLY A 176 -4.44 8.24 -1.96
N TRP A 177 -4.20 8.28 -0.65
CA TRP A 177 -2.87 8.02 -0.10
C TRP A 177 -2.55 6.52 -0.20
N ALA A 178 -1.40 6.12 -0.77
CA ALA A 178 -1.17 4.70 -1.08
C ALA A 178 -0.44 3.94 0.05
N ALA A 179 -1.24 3.41 0.98
CA ALA A 179 -1.28 1.97 1.24
C ALA A 179 -2.45 1.38 0.42
N GLY A 180 -2.59 0.05 0.37
CA GLY A 180 -3.86 -0.50 -0.09
C GLY A 180 -5.00 0.03 0.77
N ALA A 181 -6.14 0.43 0.20
CA ALA A 181 -7.25 0.99 0.96
C ALA A 181 -7.64 -0.01 2.06
N ASP A 182 -7.79 0.47 3.29
CA ASP A 182 -8.33 -0.38 4.35
C ASP A 182 -9.73 -0.87 3.96
N MET A 183 -10.04 -2.10 4.33
CA MET A 183 -11.38 -2.65 4.14
C MET A 183 -12.43 -1.75 4.82
N PRO A 184 -13.59 -1.46 4.18
CA PRO A 184 -14.57 -0.53 4.73
C PRO A 184 -15.17 -1.01 6.05
N THR A 185 -15.35 -2.32 6.19
CA THR A 185 -15.85 -2.96 7.41
C THR A 185 -14.70 -3.66 8.12
N ALA A 186 -14.38 -3.28 9.37
CA ALA A 186 -13.39 -4.03 10.16
C ALA A 186 -13.96 -5.41 10.53
N ARG A 187 -13.23 -6.49 10.20
CA ARG A 187 -13.68 -7.88 10.37
C ARG A 187 -12.50 -8.82 10.64
N ASP A 188 -12.78 -9.86 11.40
CA ASP A 188 -11.97 -11.05 11.62
C ASP A 188 -12.81 -12.31 11.31
N ASP A 189 -12.14 -13.47 11.22
CA ASP A 189 -12.78 -14.77 10.94
C ASP A 189 -13.55 -14.78 9.60
N LEU A 190 -12.97 -14.08 8.62
CA LEU A 190 -13.46 -13.83 7.27
C LEU A 190 -12.67 -14.63 6.22
N THR A 191 -13.19 -14.75 5.00
CA THR A 191 -12.50 -15.42 3.89
C THR A 191 -12.30 -14.49 2.70
N SER A 192 -11.33 -14.81 1.83
CA SER A 192 -11.14 -14.11 0.56
C SER A 192 -10.82 -15.06 -0.60
N SER A 193 -11.21 -14.66 -1.81
CA SER A 193 -10.86 -15.34 -3.06
C SER A 193 -10.50 -14.30 -4.12
N ALA A 194 -9.45 -14.57 -4.91
CA ALA A 194 -9.07 -13.74 -6.04
C ALA A 194 -9.69 -14.26 -7.35
N VAL A 195 -10.28 -13.36 -8.14
CA VAL A 195 -10.74 -13.62 -9.52
C VAL A 195 -10.24 -12.49 -10.41
N GLY A 196 -9.29 -12.79 -11.29
CA GLY A 196 -8.55 -11.77 -12.04
C GLY A 196 -7.84 -10.79 -11.11
N ASP A 197 -8.00 -9.49 -11.36
CA ASP A 197 -7.41 -8.41 -10.54
C ASP A 197 -8.29 -7.99 -9.34
N LYS A 198 -9.21 -8.85 -8.89
CA LYS A 198 -10.13 -8.53 -7.79
C LYS A 198 -10.05 -9.55 -6.68
N ILE A 199 -10.07 -9.07 -5.44
CA ILE A 199 -10.12 -9.86 -4.23
C ILE A 199 -11.51 -9.67 -3.59
N TYR A 200 -12.23 -10.76 -3.39
CA TYR A 200 -13.58 -10.78 -2.84
C TYR A 200 -13.51 -11.21 -1.38
N VAL A 201 -13.82 -10.32 -0.44
CA VAL A 201 -13.73 -10.55 1.01
C VAL A 201 -15.11 -10.72 1.62
N ILE A 202 -15.35 -11.89 2.20
CA ILE A 202 -16.70 -12.42 2.45
C ILE A 202 -16.85 -12.86 3.92
N GLY A 203 -17.95 -12.43 4.55
CA GLY A 203 -18.33 -12.85 5.91
C GLY A 203 -17.41 -12.31 7.01
N GLY A 204 -17.43 -12.95 8.18
CA GLY A 204 -16.61 -12.58 9.34
C GLY A 204 -17.36 -11.79 10.43
N PHE A 205 -16.85 -11.78 11.66
CA PHE A 205 -17.43 -10.96 12.72
C PHE A 205 -17.26 -9.47 12.40
N GLY A 206 -18.23 -8.64 12.80
CA GLY A 206 -18.30 -7.23 12.36
C GLY A 206 -19.02 -7.00 11.02
N GLY A 207 -19.21 -8.03 10.20
CA GLY A 207 -19.97 -7.97 8.94
C GLY A 207 -20.24 -9.35 8.32
N ARG A 208 -21.05 -10.16 9.00
CA ARG A 208 -21.21 -11.60 8.75
C ARG A 208 -21.84 -11.97 7.40
N ASP A 209 -22.60 -11.09 6.79
CA ASP A 209 -23.18 -11.26 5.45
C ASP A 209 -22.43 -10.45 4.39
N LYS A 210 -21.44 -9.63 4.78
CA LYS A 210 -20.85 -8.66 3.86
C LYS A 210 -19.93 -9.33 2.84
N LEU A 211 -20.08 -8.91 1.59
CA LEU A 211 -19.12 -9.16 0.53
C LEU A 211 -18.57 -7.81 0.04
N GLU A 212 -17.28 -7.61 0.25
CA GLU A 212 -16.56 -6.40 -0.15
C GLU A 212 -15.47 -6.81 -1.14
N ILE A 213 -15.42 -6.14 -2.29
CA ILE A 213 -14.57 -6.50 -3.43
C ILE A 213 -13.51 -5.42 -3.56
N TYR A 214 -12.26 -5.80 -3.35
CA TYR A 214 -11.09 -4.97 -3.56
C TYR A 214 -10.58 -5.15 -4.99
N ASP A 215 -10.48 -4.06 -5.74
CA ASP A 215 -9.85 -4.06 -7.07
C ASP A 215 -8.39 -3.67 -6.93
N THR A 216 -7.48 -4.60 -7.25
CA THR A 216 -6.03 -4.43 -7.06
C THR A 216 -5.44 -3.43 -8.06
N THR A 217 -6.12 -3.17 -9.19
CA THR A 217 -5.69 -2.19 -10.20
C THR A 217 -6.04 -0.77 -9.80
N THR A 218 -7.19 -0.58 -9.14
CA THR A 218 -7.70 0.75 -8.80
C THR A 218 -7.47 1.11 -7.33
N ASN A 219 -7.05 0.16 -6.49
CA ASN A 219 -6.88 0.33 -5.04
C ASN A 219 -8.18 0.81 -4.35
N THR A 220 -9.31 0.21 -4.71
CA THR A 220 -10.62 0.60 -4.17
C THR A 220 -11.46 -0.59 -3.77
N TRP A 221 -12.29 -0.39 -2.74
CA TRP A 221 -13.32 -1.33 -2.33
C TRP A 221 -14.67 -0.99 -2.94
N THR A 222 -15.40 -2.02 -3.35
CA THR A 222 -16.81 -1.93 -3.76
C THR A 222 -17.62 -2.96 -2.98
N ALA A 223 -18.88 -2.65 -2.66
CA ALA A 223 -19.76 -3.65 -2.08
C ALA A 223 -20.29 -4.55 -3.21
N GLY A 224 -20.20 -5.87 -3.04
CA GLY A 224 -21.01 -6.78 -3.83
C GLY A 224 -22.33 -7.09 -3.13
N ALA A 225 -23.15 -7.93 -3.74
CA ALA A 225 -24.37 -8.42 -3.11
C ALA A 225 -24.01 -9.13 -1.80
N ASP A 226 -24.69 -8.76 -0.72
CA ASP A 226 -24.51 -9.41 0.57
C ASP A 226 -24.84 -10.91 0.45
N MET A 227 -24.03 -11.73 1.10
CA MET A 227 -24.18 -13.17 1.20
C MET A 227 -25.53 -13.50 1.88
N PRO A 228 -26.37 -14.39 1.31
CA PRO A 228 -27.71 -14.61 1.82
C PRO A 228 -27.77 -15.11 3.26
N THR A 229 -26.75 -15.84 3.70
CA THR A 229 -26.67 -16.39 5.06
C THR A 229 -25.46 -15.83 5.82
N ALA A 230 -25.69 -14.90 6.75
CA ALA A 230 -24.64 -14.27 7.55
C ALA A 230 -23.84 -15.28 8.41
N ARG A 231 -22.52 -15.40 8.20
CA ARG A 231 -21.62 -16.30 8.97
C ARG A 231 -20.14 -15.85 9.00
N SER A 232 -19.40 -16.37 9.99
CA SER A 232 -17.94 -16.25 10.15
C SER A 232 -17.30 -17.65 10.22
N GLY A 233 -15.98 -17.75 10.05
CA GLY A 233 -15.24 -19.02 10.10
C GLY A 233 -15.56 -19.93 8.93
N LEU A 234 -15.87 -19.29 7.81
CA LEU A 234 -16.22 -19.85 6.51
C LEU A 234 -14.99 -19.85 5.60
N THR A 235 -15.08 -20.58 4.50
CA THR A 235 -14.02 -20.65 3.48
C THR A 235 -14.58 -20.31 2.10
N SER A 236 -13.73 -19.83 1.19
CA SER A 236 -14.12 -19.49 -0.18
C SER A 236 -13.09 -19.96 -1.19
N ASN A 237 -13.56 -20.38 -2.37
CA ASN A 237 -12.69 -20.67 -3.52
C ASN A 237 -13.27 -20.12 -4.80
N ALA A 238 -12.41 -19.55 -5.64
CA ALA A 238 -12.72 -19.24 -7.02
C ALA A 238 -12.57 -20.48 -7.91
N VAL A 239 -13.60 -20.79 -8.70
CA VAL A 239 -13.56 -21.78 -9.79
C VAL A 239 -14.18 -21.12 -11.02
N GLY A 240 -13.33 -20.71 -11.96
CA GLY A 240 -13.72 -19.80 -13.05
C GLY A 240 -14.21 -18.45 -12.51
N ASP A 241 -15.32 -17.94 -13.05
CA ASP A 241 -15.93 -16.66 -12.62
C ASP A 241 -16.86 -16.78 -11.41
N LYS A 242 -16.82 -17.93 -10.70
CA LYS A 242 -17.67 -18.20 -9.55
C LYS A 242 -16.86 -18.37 -8.28
N ILE A 243 -17.39 -17.85 -7.19
CA ILE A 243 -16.82 -18.00 -5.85
C ILE A 243 -17.77 -18.82 -5.00
N TYR A 244 -17.27 -19.95 -4.50
CA TYR A 244 -18.02 -20.91 -3.69
C TYR A 244 -17.70 -20.66 -2.23
N VAL A 245 -18.70 -20.25 -1.44
CA VAL A 245 -18.55 -19.93 -0.03
C VAL A 245 -19.20 -21.01 0.82
N ILE A 246 -18.39 -21.72 1.59
CA ILE A 246 -18.74 -23.00 2.20
C ILE A 246 -18.56 -22.94 3.71
N GLY A 247 -19.55 -23.46 4.44
CA GLY A 247 -19.47 -23.64 5.88
C GLY A 247 -19.43 -22.34 6.68
N GLY A 248 -18.99 -22.40 7.93
CA GLY A 248 -18.88 -21.27 8.85
C GLY A 248 -20.06 -21.12 9.81
N SER A 249 -19.77 -20.69 11.04
CA SER A 249 -20.73 -20.57 12.16
C SER A 249 -21.58 -21.82 12.38
N GLY A 250 -21.00 -23.02 12.19
CA GLY A 250 -21.72 -24.30 12.31
C GLY A 250 -22.77 -24.54 11.20
N SER A 251 -22.64 -23.88 10.05
CA SER A 251 -23.51 -24.05 8.89
C SER A 251 -22.95 -25.11 7.92
N SER A 252 -23.84 -25.77 7.18
CA SER A 252 -23.50 -26.61 6.01
C SER A 252 -23.67 -25.89 4.67
N LYS A 253 -24.06 -24.61 4.69
CA LYS A 253 -24.47 -23.90 3.47
C LYS A 253 -23.31 -23.76 2.48
N VAL A 254 -23.64 -23.99 1.21
CA VAL A 254 -22.84 -23.60 0.06
C VAL A 254 -23.59 -22.49 -0.67
N GLU A 255 -22.96 -21.33 -0.74
CA GLU A 255 -23.50 -20.19 -1.49
C GLU A 255 -22.51 -19.79 -2.56
N ILE A 256 -22.98 -19.72 -3.80
CA ILE A 256 -22.17 -19.56 -5.00
C ILE A 256 -22.42 -18.16 -5.52
N TYR A 257 -21.39 -17.33 -5.46
CA TYR A 257 -21.40 -15.97 -5.97
C TYR A 257 -20.89 -15.96 -7.41
N ASP A 258 -21.71 -15.45 -8.32
CA ASP A 258 -21.33 -15.21 -9.71
C ASP A 258 -20.74 -13.80 -9.84
N THR A 259 -19.44 -13.73 -10.16
CA THR A 259 -18.72 -12.45 -10.23
C THR A 259 -19.12 -11.58 -11.41
N ALA A 260 -19.70 -12.18 -12.47
CA ALA A 260 -20.14 -11.46 -13.66
C ALA A 260 -21.52 -10.84 -13.45
N THR A 261 -22.42 -11.52 -12.74
CA THR A 261 -23.79 -11.03 -12.51
C THR A 261 -24.01 -10.37 -11.14
N ASN A 262 -23.04 -10.48 -10.21
CA ASN A 262 -23.16 -10.00 -8.83
C ASN A 262 -24.38 -10.60 -8.11
N THR A 263 -24.60 -11.91 -8.29
CA THR A 263 -25.74 -12.62 -7.69
C THR A 263 -25.30 -13.89 -7.01
N TRP A 264 -26.05 -14.26 -5.97
CA TRP A 264 -25.86 -15.52 -5.25
C TRP A 264 -26.85 -16.59 -5.73
N THR A 265 -26.36 -17.82 -5.79
CA THR A 265 -27.17 -19.02 -5.99
C THR A 265 -26.82 -20.05 -4.91
N ALA A 266 -27.76 -20.93 -4.59
CA ALA A 266 -27.53 -21.99 -3.62
C ALA A 266 -26.85 -23.20 -4.28
N GLY A 267 -25.78 -23.71 -3.66
CA GLY A 267 -25.23 -25.03 -3.95
C GLY A 267 -25.88 -26.11 -3.08
N ALA A 268 -25.55 -27.36 -3.34
CA ALA A 268 -25.90 -28.47 -2.46
C ALA A 268 -25.20 -28.29 -1.11
N ASP A 269 -25.95 -28.39 -0.03
CA ASP A 269 -25.42 -28.25 1.33
C ASP A 269 -24.34 -29.32 1.60
N MET A 270 -23.28 -28.89 2.28
CA MET A 270 -22.18 -29.74 2.75
C MET A 270 -22.71 -30.81 3.72
N PRO A 271 -22.25 -32.07 3.64
CA PRO A 271 -22.78 -33.13 4.49
C PRO A 271 -22.59 -32.87 5.98
N THR A 272 -21.45 -32.28 6.36
CA THR A 272 -21.12 -32.00 7.76
C THR A 272 -21.05 -30.49 8.01
N ALA A 273 -21.90 -29.94 8.87
CA ALA A 273 -21.89 -28.51 9.18
C ALA A 273 -20.76 -28.16 10.16
N ARG A 274 -19.88 -27.22 9.81
CA ARG A 274 -18.69 -26.89 10.63
C ARG A 274 -18.15 -25.48 10.39
N SER A 275 -17.32 -24.98 11.30
CA SER A 275 -16.59 -23.70 11.21
C SER A 275 -15.09 -23.88 11.39
N GLY A 276 -14.29 -22.86 11.07
CA GLY A 276 -12.83 -22.91 11.23
C GLY A 276 -12.17 -23.98 10.34
N LEU A 277 -12.85 -24.30 9.23
CA LEU A 277 -12.45 -25.23 8.19
C LEU A 277 -11.58 -24.53 7.14
N THR A 278 -10.80 -25.28 6.39
CA THR A 278 -10.06 -24.78 5.23
C THR A 278 -10.56 -25.45 3.96
N SER A 279 -10.31 -24.83 2.80
CA SER A 279 -10.60 -25.48 1.53
C SER A 279 -9.74 -24.97 0.39
N ASN A 280 -9.58 -25.81 -0.64
CA ASN A 280 -8.85 -25.49 -1.86
C ASN A 280 -9.55 -26.06 -3.10
N ALA A 281 -9.54 -25.30 -4.19
CA ALA A 281 -9.94 -25.78 -5.50
C ALA A 281 -8.77 -26.48 -6.22
N VAL A 282 -9.02 -27.66 -6.76
CA VAL A 282 -8.13 -28.38 -7.68
C VAL A 282 -8.95 -28.83 -8.88
N GLY A 283 -8.77 -28.17 -10.02
CA GLY A 283 -9.66 -28.29 -11.17
C GLY A 283 -11.10 -27.89 -10.83
N ASP A 284 -12.08 -28.70 -11.23
CA ASP A 284 -13.51 -28.44 -10.99
C ASP A 284 -14.01 -28.94 -9.61
N LYS A 285 -13.09 -29.26 -8.69
CA LYS A 285 -13.41 -29.80 -7.36
C LYS A 285 -12.88 -28.90 -6.26
N ILE A 286 -13.69 -28.75 -5.21
CA ILE A 286 -13.31 -28.03 -3.99
C ILE A 286 -13.21 -29.02 -2.85
N TYR A 287 -12.05 -29.07 -2.22
CA TYR A 287 -11.73 -29.99 -1.13
C TYR A 287 -11.85 -29.22 0.18
N VAL A 288 -12.77 -29.63 1.06
CA VAL A 288 -13.08 -28.95 2.32
C VAL A 288 -12.64 -29.81 3.49
N ILE A 289 -11.67 -29.30 4.26
CA ILE A 289 -10.86 -30.10 5.18
C ILE A 289 -10.97 -29.53 6.59
N GLY A 290 -11.17 -30.44 7.54
CA GLY A 290 -11.15 -30.16 8.98
C GLY A 290 -12.22 -29.18 9.42
N GLY A 291 -11.99 -28.54 10.57
CA GLY A 291 -12.92 -27.59 11.19
C GLY A 291 -13.45 -28.09 12.53
N PHE A 292 -14.53 -27.46 12.99
CA PHE A 292 -15.12 -27.68 14.30
C PHE A 292 -16.65 -27.66 14.24
N ASP A 293 -17.30 -28.64 14.85
CA ASP A 293 -18.76 -28.77 14.98
C ASP A 293 -19.24 -28.95 16.43
N GLY A 294 -18.32 -28.86 17.38
CA GLY A 294 -18.45 -29.40 18.73
C GLY A 294 -17.24 -30.27 19.08
N SER A 295 -16.66 -30.90 18.06
CA SER A 295 -15.40 -31.64 18.10
C SER A 295 -14.44 -31.12 17.01
N PHE A 296 -13.13 -31.36 17.18
CA PHE A 296 -12.18 -31.11 16.09
C PHE A 296 -12.36 -32.19 15.03
N LEU A 297 -12.42 -31.78 13.76
CA LEU A 297 -12.72 -32.66 12.65
C LEU A 297 -11.48 -32.93 11.79
N SER A 298 -11.38 -34.15 11.30
CA SER A 298 -10.42 -34.58 10.26
C SER A 298 -11.06 -34.71 8.88
N ASN A 299 -12.39 -34.54 8.79
CA ASN A 299 -13.16 -34.83 7.59
C ASN A 299 -12.63 -34.08 6.36
N LEU A 300 -12.50 -34.82 5.26
CA LEU A 300 -12.33 -34.26 3.92
C LEU A 300 -13.58 -34.53 3.09
N GLU A 301 -14.28 -33.46 2.71
CA GLU A 301 -15.45 -33.55 1.83
C GLU A 301 -15.14 -32.79 0.53
N ILE A 302 -15.46 -33.42 -0.60
CA ILE A 302 -15.09 -32.96 -1.93
C ILE A 302 -16.36 -32.55 -2.66
N TYR A 303 -16.47 -31.27 -2.98
CA TYR A 303 -17.56 -30.69 -3.73
C TYR A 303 -17.21 -30.63 -5.22
N ASP A 304 -18.01 -31.29 -6.05
CA ASP A 304 -17.88 -31.26 -7.50
C ASP A 304 -18.71 -30.11 -8.07
N THR A 305 -18.03 -29.09 -8.59
CA THR A 305 -18.68 -27.85 -9.04
C THR A 305 -19.48 -28.01 -10.32
N ALA A 306 -19.18 -29.04 -11.12
CA ALA A 306 -19.86 -29.33 -12.38
C ALA A 306 -21.21 -30.03 -12.15
N THR A 307 -21.25 -30.94 -11.18
CA THR A 307 -22.43 -31.75 -10.86
C THR A 307 -23.24 -31.21 -9.68
N ASN A 308 -22.69 -30.27 -8.91
CA ASN A 308 -23.28 -29.76 -7.66
C ASN A 308 -23.53 -30.90 -6.65
N THR A 309 -22.55 -31.78 -6.47
CA THR A 309 -22.64 -32.93 -5.57
C THR A 309 -21.41 -33.06 -4.67
N TRP A 310 -21.58 -33.79 -3.57
CA TRP A 310 -20.54 -34.03 -2.58
C TRP A 310 -20.09 -35.49 -2.59
N THR A 311 -18.81 -35.71 -2.39
CA THR A 311 -18.20 -37.03 -2.17
C THR A 311 -17.25 -36.96 -0.98
N ALA A 312 -17.06 -38.07 -0.27
CA ALA A 312 -16.08 -38.14 0.81
C ALA A 312 -14.69 -38.44 0.26
N GLY A 313 -13.68 -37.74 0.79
CA GLY A 313 -12.26 -38.08 0.61
C GLY A 313 -11.74 -38.89 1.81
N ALA A 314 -10.46 -39.26 1.77
CA ALA A 314 -9.77 -39.83 2.92
C ALA A 314 -9.59 -38.75 3.99
N ASP A 315 -9.90 -39.09 5.25
CA ASP A 315 -9.77 -38.14 6.36
C ASP A 315 -8.32 -37.77 6.63
N MET A 316 -8.13 -36.51 7.02
CA MET A 316 -6.85 -35.96 7.43
C MET A 316 -6.35 -36.67 8.71
N PRO A 317 -5.06 -37.05 8.82
CA PRO A 317 -4.61 -37.85 9.96
C PRO A 317 -4.80 -37.15 11.31
N THR A 318 -4.69 -35.83 11.36
CA THR A 318 -4.82 -35.04 12.59
C THR A 318 -6.07 -34.16 12.55
N ALA A 319 -7.08 -34.44 13.38
CA ALA A 319 -8.29 -33.61 13.44
C ALA A 319 -8.00 -32.23 14.07
N ARG A 320 -8.36 -31.12 13.39
CA ARG A 320 -8.06 -29.75 13.84
C ARG A 320 -8.93 -28.68 13.18
N SER A 321 -8.99 -27.50 13.79
CA SER A 321 -9.65 -26.29 13.27
C SER A 321 -8.70 -25.09 13.25
N GLY A 322 -9.11 -23.96 12.66
CA GLY A 322 -8.28 -22.74 12.60
C GLY A 322 -6.99 -22.92 11.78
N LEU A 323 -7.02 -23.89 10.87
CA LEU A 323 -5.94 -24.30 9.98
C LEU A 323 -6.02 -23.57 8.62
N THR A 324 -4.92 -23.58 7.87
CA THR A 324 -4.86 -23.03 6.51
C THR A 324 -4.44 -24.10 5.51
N SER A 325 -4.75 -23.93 4.23
CA SER A 325 -4.28 -24.86 3.20
C SER A 325 -4.05 -24.18 1.86
N ASN A 326 -3.19 -24.76 1.03
CA ASN A 326 -2.96 -24.33 -0.36
C ASN A 326 -2.80 -25.52 -1.31
N ALA A 327 -3.36 -25.40 -2.52
CA ALA A 327 -3.10 -26.33 -3.61
C ALA A 327 -1.83 -25.95 -4.39
N VAL A 328 -0.93 -26.90 -4.61
CA VAL A 328 0.23 -26.77 -5.51
C VAL A 328 0.28 -28.02 -6.40
N GLY A 329 -0.09 -27.85 -7.66
CA GLY A 329 -0.36 -28.98 -8.57
C GLY A 329 -1.54 -29.83 -8.08
N ASP A 330 -1.38 -31.16 -8.09
CA ASP A 330 -2.41 -32.12 -7.66
C ASP A 330 -2.38 -32.40 -6.14
N LYS A 331 -1.68 -31.57 -5.36
CA LYS A 331 -1.50 -31.75 -3.92
C LYS A 331 -2.05 -30.57 -3.14
N ILE A 332 -2.64 -30.87 -1.98
CA ILE A 332 -3.16 -29.88 -1.03
C ILE A 332 -2.34 -29.98 0.25
N TYR A 333 -1.74 -28.86 0.64
CA TYR A 333 -0.88 -28.74 1.81
C TYR A 333 -1.69 -28.10 2.93
N VAL A 334 -1.89 -28.79 4.04
CA VAL A 334 -2.71 -28.34 5.17
C VAL A 334 -1.83 -28.08 6.39
N ILE A 335 -1.79 -26.83 6.85
CA ILE A 335 -0.76 -26.30 7.73
C ILE A 335 -1.38 -25.72 9.01
N GLY A 336 -0.79 -26.07 10.14
CA GLY A 336 -1.10 -25.52 11.45
C GLY A 336 -2.53 -25.83 11.90
N GLY A 337 -3.04 -25.04 12.85
CA GLY A 337 -4.38 -25.18 13.41
C GLY A 337 -4.36 -25.50 14.90
N PHE A 338 -5.52 -25.91 15.41
CA PHE A 338 -5.77 -26.15 16.83
C PHE A 338 -6.60 -27.41 17.03
N ASP A 339 -6.18 -28.26 17.97
CA ASP A 339 -6.86 -29.49 18.40
C ASP A 339 -7.11 -29.57 19.92
N GLY A 340 -6.96 -28.42 20.58
CA GLY A 340 -6.72 -28.34 22.03
C GLY A 340 -5.31 -27.83 22.35
N SER A 341 -4.40 -27.92 21.39
CA SER A 341 -3.08 -27.30 21.38
C SER A 341 -2.81 -26.59 20.05
N PHE A 342 -1.91 -25.60 20.04
CA PHE A 342 -1.45 -25.00 18.79
C PHE A 342 -0.56 -25.99 18.04
N LEU A 343 -0.82 -26.17 16.75
CA LEU A 343 -0.15 -27.18 15.92
C LEU A 343 0.79 -26.54 14.92
N SER A 344 1.92 -27.21 14.65
CA SER A 344 2.86 -26.91 13.56
C SER A 344 2.72 -27.87 12.39
N ASN A 345 1.86 -28.88 12.49
CA ASN A 345 1.75 -29.98 11.54
C ASN A 345 1.52 -29.47 10.11
N LEU A 346 2.25 -30.06 9.17
CA LEU A 346 1.96 -29.96 7.74
C LEU A 346 1.60 -31.36 7.22
N GLU A 347 0.38 -31.50 6.71
CA GLU A 347 -0.10 -32.74 6.10
C GLU A 347 -0.49 -32.48 4.64
N ILE A 348 -0.07 -33.38 3.76
CA ILE A 348 -0.14 -33.21 2.31
C ILE A 348 -1.07 -34.27 1.75
N TYR A 349 -2.19 -33.83 1.20
CA TYR A 349 -3.17 -34.68 0.53
C TYR A 349 -2.89 -34.74 -0.97
N ASP A 350 -2.76 -35.95 -1.51
CA ASP A 350 -2.65 -36.20 -2.94
C ASP A 350 -4.04 -36.47 -3.53
N THR A 351 -4.50 -35.55 -4.38
CA THR A 351 -5.84 -35.60 -4.96
C THR A 351 -6.01 -36.74 -5.97
N ALA A 352 -4.91 -37.26 -6.54
CA ALA A 352 -4.93 -38.33 -7.53
C ALA A 352 -5.06 -39.70 -6.87
N THR A 353 -4.40 -39.90 -5.73
CA THR A 353 -4.39 -41.18 -5.00
C THR A 353 -5.35 -41.22 -3.82
N ASN A 354 -5.93 -40.09 -3.41
CA ASN A 354 -6.78 -39.98 -2.23
C ASN A 354 -6.06 -40.45 -0.96
N THR A 355 -4.82 -39.97 -0.75
CA THR A 355 -3.97 -40.37 0.38
C THR A 355 -3.25 -39.18 1.00
N TRP A 356 -2.97 -39.28 2.29
CA TRP A 356 -2.21 -38.29 3.05
C TRP A 356 -0.77 -38.72 3.27
N THR A 357 0.13 -37.73 3.30
CA THR A 357 1.52 -37.88 3.69
C THR A 357 1.93 -36.73 4.62
N ALA A 358 2.87 -36.97 5.52
CA ALA A 358 3.40 -35.92 6.39
C ALA A 358 4.43 -35.07 5.63
N GLY A 359 4.33 -33.73 5.76
CA GLY A 359 5.38 -32.79 5.38
C GLY A 359 6.27 -32.45 6.57
N ALA A 360 7.28 -31.61 6.35
CA ALA A 360 8.06 -31.03 7.43
C ALA A 360 7.19 -30.05 8.24
N ASP A 361 7.25 -30.14 9.57
CA ASP A 361 6.48 -29.26 10.45
C ASP A 361 6.93 -27.81 10.34
N MET A 362 5.95 -26.91 10.45
CA MET A 362 6.14 -25.47 10.45
C MET A 362 6.92 -25.03 11.70
N PRO A 363 7.90 -24.09 11.60
CA PRO A 363 8.75 -23.71 12.72
C PRO A 363 7.99 -23.22 13.96
N THR A 364 6.92 -22.45 13.79
CA THR A 364 6.11 -21.94 14.90
C THR A 364 4.71 -22.55 14.87
N ALA A 365 4.34 -23.34 15.89
CA ALA A 365 3.00 -23.89 16.04
C ALA A 365 1.97 -22.78 16.33
N ARG A 366 0.91 -22.68 15.51
CA ARG A 366 -0.09 -21.60 15.60
C ARG A 366 -1.39 -21.94 14.89
N SER A 367 -2.47 -21.26 15.27
CA SER A 367 -3.78 -21.30 14.60
C SER A 367 -4.20 -19.88 14.15
N GLY A 368 -5.34 -19.74 13.47
CA GLY A 368 -5.84 -18.41 13.03
C GLY A 368 -4.95 -17.74 11.98
N LEU A 369 -4.14 -18.53 11.29
CA LEU A 369 -3.16 -18.11 10.30
C LEU A 369 -3.72 -18.14 8.87
N THR A 370 -3.08 -17.43 7.96
CA THR A 370 -3.41 -17.45 6.53
C THR A 370 -2.22 -17.93 5.70
N SER A 371 -2.47 -18.46 4.50
CA SER A 371 -1.38 -18.84 3.60
C SER A 371 -1.74 -18.68 2.13
N ASN A 372 -0.72 -18.45 1.28
CA ASN A 372 -0.87 -18.40 -0.18
C ASN A 372 0.29 -19.13 -0.88
N ALA A 373 -0.03 -19.89 -1.93
CA ALA A 373 0.95 -20.45 -2.84
C ALA A 373 1.34 -19.44 -3.94
N VAL A 374 2.65 -19.23 -4.13
CA VAL A 374 3.22 -18.45 -5.24
C VAL A 374 4.35 -19.27 -5.85
N GLY A 375 4.11 -19.82 -7.04
CA GLY A 375 4.99 -20.83 -7.64
C GLY A 375 5.03 -22.11 -6.78
N ASP A 376 6.25 -22.62 -6.52
CA ASP A 376 6.47 -23.84 -5.73
C ASP A 376 6.58 -23.57 -4.22
N LYS A 377 6.25 -22.36 -3.77
CA LYS A 377 6.38 -21.94 -2.37
C LYS A 377 5.04 -21.58 -1.77
N ILE A 378 4.85 -21.93 -0.50
CA ILE A 378 3.69 -21.58 0.32
C ILE A 378 4.14 -20.61 1.40
N TYR A 379 3.55 -19.43 1.42
CA TYR A 379 3.84 -18.36 2.38
C TYR A 379 2.78 -18.39 3.48
N VAL A 380 3.17 -18.61 4.72
CA VAL A 380 2.28 -18.75 5.87
C VAL A 380 2.48 -17.57 6.83
N ILE A 381 1.41 -16.80 7.06
CA ILE A 381 1.49 -15.45 7.63
C ILE A 381 0.58 -15.31 8.84
N GLY A 382 1.12 -14.70 9.90
CA GLY A 382 0.38 -14.34 11.11
C GLY A 382 -0.11 -15.57 11.89
N GLY A 383 -1.14 -15.35 12.71
CA GLY A 383 -1.76 -16.38 13.55
C GLY A 383 -1.59 -16.12 15.05
N PHE A 384 -1.96 -17.11 15.86
CA PHE A 384 -1.99 -17.05 17.31
C PHE A 384 -1.39 -18.32 17.93
N ASP A 385 -0.55 -18.14 18.94
CA ASP A 385 0.09 -19.21 19.73
C ASP A 385 -0.08 -19.02 21.25
N GLY A 386 -0.99 -18.15 21.65
CA GLY A 386 -1.03 -17.53 22.98
C GLY A 386 -0.75 -16.02 22.89
N SER A 387 -0.08 -15.58 21.82
CA SER A 387 0.13 -14.18 21.45
C SER A 387 -0.23 -13.94 19.98
N PHE A 388 -0.54 -12.70 19.60
CA PHE A 388 -0.73 -12.35 18.19
C PHE A 388 0.63 -12.35 17.48
N LEU A 389 0.71 -13.01 16.33
CA LEU A 389 1.97 -13.21 15.61
C LEU A 389 2.06 -12.36 14.34
N SER A 390 3.29 -11.97 13.99
CA SER A 390 3.63 -11.28 12.74
C SER A 390 4.43 -12.16 11.77
N ASN A 391 4.72 -13.40 12.19
CA ASN A 391 5.63 -14.31 11.53
C ASN A 391 5.23 -14.56 10.07
N LEU A 392 6.22 -14.58 9.19
CA LEU A 392 6.12 -15.12 7.84
C LEU A 392 7.06 -16.33 7.73
N GLU A 393 6.50 -17.49 7.41
CA GLU A 393 7.25 -18.72 7.21
C GLU A 393 6.92 -19.29 5.84
N ILE A 394 7.97 -19.63 5.08
CA ILE A 394 7.87 -19.96 3.66
C ILE A 394 8.29 -21.42 3.49
N TYR A 395 7.33 -22.25 3.11
CA TYR A 395 7.55 -23.66 2.81
C TYR A 395 7.86 -23.85 1.32
N ASP A 396 8.96 -24.52 1.03
CA ASP A 396 9.33 -24.94 -0.32
C ASP A 396 8.81 -26.37 -0.57
N THR A 397 7.84 -26.49 -1.48
CA THR A 397 7.17 -27.76 -1.78
C THR A 397 8.08 -28.76 -2.52
N ALA A 398 9.14 -28.28 -3.18
CA ALA A 398 10.07 -29.12 -3.91
C ALA A 398 11.11 -29.77 -2.99
N THR A 399 11.55 -29.04 -1.96
CA THR A 399 12.57 -29.53 -1.01
C THR A 399 12.00 -30.04 0.30
N ASN A 400 10.71 -29.81 0.58
CA ASN A 400 10.07 -30.12 1.86
C ASN A 400 10.79 -29.42 3.05
N THR A 401 11.08 -28.12 2.91
CA THR A 401 11.80 -27.34 3.92
C THR A 401 11.18 -25.98 4.14
N TRP A 402 11.34 -25.45 5.35
CA TRP A 402 10.90 -24.12 5.73
C TRP A 402 12.04 -23.11 5.71
N THR A 403 11.70 -21.87 5.37
CA THR A 403 12.55 -20.68 5.51
C THR A 403 11.78 -19.60 6.23
N ILE A 404 12.45 -18.84 7.10
CA ILE A 404 11.84 -17.71 7.79
C ILE A 404 11.91 -16.49 6.86
N GLY A 405 10.75 -15.90 6.57
CA GLY A 405 10.62 -14.66 5.80
C GLY A 405 10.70 -13.41 6.70
N ALA A 406 10.56 -12.23 6.10
CA ALA A 406 10.44 -10.99 6.87
C ALA A 406 9.09 -10.93 7.60
N ASP A 407 9.10 -10.54 8.87
CA ASP A 407 7.86 -10.41 9.66
C ASP A 407 6.95 -9.29 9.10
N MET A 408 5.64 -9.55 9.17
CA MET A 408 4.59 -8.60 8.82
C MET A 408 4.59 -7.41 9.80
N PRO A 409 4.39 -6.15 9.35
CA PRO A 409 4.55 -4.99 10.24
C PRO A 409 3.59 -4.94 11.44
N THR A 410 2.46 -5.65 11.39
CA THR A 410 1.50 -5.68 12.50
C THR A 410 1.10 -7.11 12.85
N ALA A 411 1.43 -7.57 14.05
CA ALA A 411 1.03 -8.89 14.52
C ALA A 411 -0.49 -9.04 14.67
N ARG A 412 -1.06 -10.15 14.16
CA ARG A 412 -2.50 -10.45 14.18
C ARG A 412 -2.83 -11.89 13.79
N ASP A 413 -3.97 -12.37 14.25
CA ASP A 413 -4.62 -13.63 13.86
C ASP A 413 -5.96 -13.38 13.14
N ASP A 414 -6.64 -14.44 12.73
CA ASP A 414 -7.94 -14.45 12.05
C ASP A 414 -8.04 -13.48 10.85
N LEU A 415 -6.89 -13.31 10.21
CA LEU A 415 -6.63 -12.51 9.02
C LEU A 415 -6.87 -13.33 7.75
N THR A 416 -7.08 -12.64 6.63
CA THR A 416 -7.14 -13.29 5.31
C THR A 416 -6.05 -12.76 4.39
N SER A 417 -5.68 -13.55 3.38
CA SER A 417 -4.75 -13.10 2.37
C SER A 417 -5.04 -13.70 1.00
N SER A 418 -4.67 -12.97 -0.05
CA SER A 418 -4.76 -13.43 -1.44
C SER A 418 -3.51 -13.06 -2.21
N ALA A 419 -3.00 -14.00 -3.01
CA ALA A 419 -1.91 -13.74 -3.95
C ALA A 419 -2.46 -13.22 -5.29
N VAL A 420 -1.85 -12.15 -5.80
CA VAL A 420 -2.09 -11.61 -7.15
C VAL A 420 -0.73 -11.31 -7.79
N GLY A 421 -0.36 -12.11 -8.79
CA GLY A 421 1.00 -12.08 -9.34
C GLY A 421 2.05 -12.44 -8.28
N ASP A 422 3.11 -11.63 -8.17
CA ASP A 422 4.20 -11.84 -7.20
C ASP A 422 3.94 -11.13 -5.84
N LYS A 423 2.69 -10.79 -5.54
CA LYS A 423 2.33 -10.05 -4.32
C LYS A 423 1.27 -10.78 -3.52
N ILE A 424 1.44 -10.76 -2.20
CA ILE A 424 0.49 -11.29 -1.24
C ILE A 424 -0.12 -10.12 -0.47
N TYR A 425 -1.45 -10.00 -0.55
CA TYR A 425 -2.22 -8.94 0.10
C TYR A 425 -2.80 -9.50 1.38
N VAL A 426 -2.39 -8.98 2.54
CA VAL A 426 -2.82 -9.47 3.86
C VAL A 426 -3.75 -8.47 4.52
N ILE A 427 -4.98 -8.89 4.78
CA ILE A 427 -6.13 -8.01 5.04
C ILE A 427 -6.82 -8.42 6.34
N GLY A 428 -7.21 -7.41 7.13
CA GLY A 428 -8.06 -7.57 8.31
C GLY A 428 -7.34 -8.29 9.45
N GLY A 429 -8.09 -9.00 10.29
CA GLY A 429 -7.59 -9.78 11.42
C GLY A 429 -7.76 -9.11 12.78
N TYR A 430 -7.32 -9.79 13.84
CA TYR A 430 -7.44 -9.34 15.22
C TYR A 430 -6.06 -9.22 15.88
N GLY A 431 -5.83 -8.10 16.57
CA GLY A 431 -4.57 -7.82 17.27
C GLY A 431 -4.81 -7.17 18.63
N GLY A 432 -5.82 -7.67 19.36
CA GLY A 432 -6.41 -7.05 20.55
C GLY A 432 -7.61 -6.12 20.25
N ARG A 433 -7.90 -5.90 18.97
CA ARG A 433 -9.12 -5.31 18.40
C ARG A 433 -9.24 -5.72 16.94
N TYR A 434 -10.44 -5.63 16.37
CA TYR A 434 -10.65 -5.84 14.93
C TYR A 434 -9.85 -4.83 14.10
N LEU A 435 -9.09 -5.33 13.14
CA LEU A 435 -8.24 -4.54 12.26
C LEU A 435 -8.87 -4.45 10.87
N LYS A 436 -8.59 -3.35 10.20
CA LYS A 436 -8.95 -3.09 8.79
C LYS A 436 -7.72 -3.00 7.89
N LYS A 437 -6.53 -3.28 8.45
CA LYS A 437 -5.23 -3.08 7.82
C LYS A 437 -5.08 -3.94 6.57
N LEU A 438 -4.46 -3.36 5.54
CA LEU A 438 -3.93 -4.07 4.38
C LEU A 438 -2.41 -3.85 4.31
N GLU A 439 -1.66 -4.93 4.36
CA GLU A 439 -0.19 -4.94 4.20
C GLU A 439 0.17 -5.87 3.03
N ILE A 440 1.08 -5.43 2.18
CA ILE A 440 1.40 -6.13 0.92
C ILE A 440 2.82 -6.65 0.99
N TYR A 441 3.00 -7.96 0.84
CA TYR A 441 4.29 -8.60 0.77
C TYR A 441 4.65 -8.88 -0.69
N ASP A 442 5.84 -8.46 -1.11
CA ASP A 442 6.40 -8.76 -2.43
C ASP A 442 7.31 -9.98 -2.34
N THR A 443 6.93 -11.06 -3.04
CA THR A 443 7.63 -12.35 -2.97
C THR A 443 8.97 -12.34 -3.71
N THR A 444 9.19 -11.37 -4.61
CA THR A 444 10.44 -11.25 -5.38
C THR A 444 11.53 -10.55 -4.58
N THR A 445 11.16 -9.54 -3.79
CA THR A 445 12.10 -8.74 -3.00
C THR A 445 12.16 -9.18 -1.54
N ASN A 446 11.23 -10.04 -1.09
CA ASN A 446 11.08 -10.43 0.32
C ASN A 446 10.87 -9.21 1.24
N THR A 447 10.03 -8.27 0.80
CA THR A 447 9.77 -7.04 1.55
C THR A 447 8.28 -6.79 1.70
N TRP A 448 7.89 -6.32 2.89
CA TRP A 448 6.59 -5.73 3.11
C TRP A 448 6.57 -4.27 2.66
N THR A 449 5.52 -3.89 1.94
CA THR A 449 5.30 -2.51 1.53
C THR A 449 4.35 -1.84 2.51
N ALA A 450 4.92 -1.06 3.42
CA ALA A 450 4.33 0.14 4.00
C ALA A 450 5.13 1.33 3.43
N GLY A 451 4.54 2.51 3.19
CA GLY A 451 5.32 3.64 2.68
C GLY A 451 6.58 3.88 3.53
N ALA A 452 7.76 3.95 2.91
CA ALA A 452 9.02 4.09 3.65
C ALA A 452 9.09 5.49 4.28
N ASP A 453 9.20 5.54 5.61
CA ASP A 453 9.53 6.76 6.34
C ASP A 453 10.88 7.31 5.85
N MET A 454 11.06 8.63 5.92
CA MET A 454 12.37 9.25 5.67
C MET A 454 13.42 8.68 6.61
N PRO A 455 14.69 8.58 6.17
CA PRO A 455 15.78 8.14 7.03
C PRO A 455 15.98 9.05 8.26
N THR A 456 15.72 10.35 8.15
CA THR A 456 15.96 11.32 9.24
C THR A 456 14.70 12.10 9.60
N ALA A 457 14.45 12.22 10.90
CA ALA A 457 13.35 13.02 11.42
C ALA A 457 13.70 14.50 11.54
N ARG A 458 12.84 15.45 11.15
CA ARG A 458 13.10 16.90 11.21
C ARG A 458 11.84 17.80 11.14
N SER A 459 11.99 19.10 11.36
CA SER A 459 10.99 20.13 11.02
C SER A 459 11.66 21.33 10.36
N ASP A 460 10.87 22.31 9.90
CA ASP A 460 11.37 23.62 9.42
C ASP A 460 12.39 23.52 8.27
N LEU A 461 12.21 22.47 7.46
CA LEU A 461 12.96 22.11 6.27
C LEU A 461 12.39 22.77 4.99
N THR A 462 13.02 22.51 3.86
CA THR A 462 12.46 22.83 2.53
C THR A 462 12.38 21.59 1.65
N SER A 463 11.40 21.54 0.74
CA SER A 463 11.28 20.51 -0.30
C SER A 463 11.22 21.14 -1.67
N SER A 464 11.77 20.46 -2.67
CA SER A 464 11.70 20.84 -4.09
C SER A 464 11.49 19.61 -4.95
N ALA A 465 10.59 19.75 -5.94
CA ALA A 465 10.40 18.76 -7.00
C ALA A 465 11.26 19.12 -8.21
N VAL A 466 12.05 18.17 -8.71
CA VAL A 466 12.80 18.30 -9.97
C VAL A 466 12.64 17.01 -10.76
N GLY A 467 12.03 17.10 -11.95
CA GLY A 467 11.57 15.92 -12.68
C GLY A 467 10.55 15.12 -11.85
N ASP A 468 10.75 13.82 -11.76
CA ASP A 468 9.90 12.89 -11.00
C ASP A 468 10.38 12.65 -9.56
N LYS A 469 11.39 13.40 -9.10
CA LYS A 469 12.05 13.21 -7.80
C LYS A 469 11.75 14.35 -6.85
N ILE A 470 11.82 14.03 -5.56
CA ILE A 470 11.65 15.00 -4.48
C ILE A 470 12.91 15.06 -3.65
N TYR A 471 13.35 16.28 -3.39
CA TYR A 471 14.55 16.59 -2.65
C TYR A 471 14.17 17.30 -1.35
N VAL A 472 14.52 16.68 -0.24
CA VAL A 472 14.27 17.15 1.13
C VAL A 472 15.58 17.67 1.68
N ILE A 473 15.62 18.94 2.08
CA ILE A 473 16.88 19.63 2.40
C ILE A 473 16.79 20.39 3.71
N GLY A 474 17.78 20.18 4.57
CA GLY A 474 17.96 20.91 5.83
C GLY A 474 16.91 20.56 6.86
N GLY A 475 16.65 21.47 7.80
CA GLY A 475 15.68 21.32 8.88
C GLY A 475 16.31 21.24 10.27
N PHE A 476 15.50 20.87 11.25
CA PHE A 476 15.89 20.80 12.66
C PHE A 476 15.33 19.53 13.33
N ASP A 477 16.16 18.82 14.09
CA ASP A 477 15.79 17.59 14.82
C ASP A 477 16.13 17.65 16.32
N GLY A 478 16.42 18.85 16.82
CA GLY A 478 17.20 19.08 18.05
C GLY A 478 18.61 19.58 17.74
N SER A 479 19.08 19.35 16.52
CA SER A 479 20.25 19.96 15.90
C SER A 479 19.91 20.51 14.51
N PHE A 480 20.71 21.46 14.00
CA PHE A 480 20.54 21.97 12.65
C PHE A 480 21.07 20.95 11.64
N LEU A 481 20.30 20.69 10.60
CA LEU A 481 20.58 19.63 9.64
C LEU A 481 21.12 20.13 8.31
N SER A 482 22.00 19.34 7.70
CA SER A 482 22.60 19.57 6.39
C SER A 482 22.32 18.45 5.38
N ASN A 483 21.83 17.32 5.83
CA ASN A 483 21.53 16.17 4.99
C ASN A 483 20.44 16.51 3.96
N LEU A 484 20.65 15.98 2.76
CA LEU A 484 19.70 16.00 1.67
C LEU A 484 19.24 14.56 1.42
N GLU A 485 17.94 14.35 1.44
CA GLU A 485 17.31 13.05 1.19
C GLU A 485 16.47 13.15 -0.08
N ILE A 486 16.63 12.16 -0.96
CA ILE A 486 16.00 12.10 -2.27
C ILE A 486 15.01 10.96 -2.24
N TYR A 487 13.76 11.29 -2.53
CA TYR A 487 12.72 10.31 -2.80
C TYR A 487 12.59 10.10 -4.31
N ASP A 488 12.80 8.87 -4.74
CA ASP A 488 12.63 8.41 -6.11
C ASP A 488 11.83 7.10 -6.09
N THR A 489 10.61 7.13 -6.62
CA THR A 489 9.81 5.92 -6.88
C THR A 489 9.78 4.93 -5.71
N ALA A 490 9.34 5.39 -4.53
CA ALA A 490 9.26 4.59 -3.30
C ALA A 490 10.58 4.24 -2.59
N VAL A 491 11.70 4.79 -3.05
CA VAL A 491 13.00 4.59 -2.42
C VAL A 491 13.56 5.92 -1.92
N TRP A 492 13.98 5.94 -0.66
CA TRP A 492 14.80 7.01 -0.11
C TRP A 492 16.28 6.73 -0.37
N SER A 493 17.00 7.76 -0.82
CA SER A 493 18.44 7.75 -0.89
C SER A 493 19.02 9.02 -0.29
N THR A 494 20.21 8.93 0.28
CA THR A 494 20.94 10.11 0.77
C THR A 494 21.70 10.71 -0.40
N GLY A 495 21.40 11.97 -0.74
CA GLY A 495 22.26 12.74 -1.63
C GLY A 495 23.42 13.38 -0.88
N ALA A 496 24.31 14.06 -1.60
CA ALA A 496 25.39 14.80 -0.96
C ALA A 496 24.82 15.79 0.08
N SER A 497 25.41 15.85 1.27
CA SER A 497 24.99 16.81 2.30
C SER A 497 25.33 18.24 1.88
N MET A 498 24.41 19.15 2.18
CA MET A 498 24.60 20.58 2.03
C MET A 498 25.81 21.04 2.86
N PRO A 499 26.66 21.94 2.36
CA PRO A 499 27.86 22.31 3.10
C PRO A 499 27.60 23.03 4.44
N THR A 500 26.40 23.59 4.63
CA THR A 500 26.02 24.30 5.85
C THR A 500 24.71 23.77 6.39
N ALA A 501 24.69 23.35 7.66
CA ALA A 501 23.46 22.91 8.31
C ALA A 501 22.55 24.11 8.70
N ARG A 502 21.24 24.02 8.45
CA ARG A 502 20.29 25.12 8.71
C ARG A 502 18.81 24.71 8.64
N SER A 503 17.96 25.48 9.32
CA SER A 503 16.49 25.48 9.20
C SER A 503 15.96 26.87 8.76
N ASP A 504 14.63 27.04 8.65
CA ASP A 504 13.94 28.31 8.32
C ASP A 504 14.40 28.97 7.00
N LEU A 505 14.83 28.10 6.08
CA LEU A 505 15.39 28.40 4.78
C LEU A 505 14.31 28.37 3.69
N THR A 506 14.65 28.85 2.49
CA THR A 506 13.81 28.70 1.30
C THR A 506 14.59 28.00 0.18
N SER A 507 13.87 27.33 -0.72
CA SER A 507 14.45 26.79 -1.94
C SER A 507 13.61 27.14 -3.17
N SER A 508 14.26 27.19 -4.32
CA SER A 508 13.64 27.33 -5.63
C SER A 508 14.34 26.40 -6.62
N ALA A 509 13.56 25.67 -7.42
CA ALA A 509 14.08 24.86 -8.51
C ALA A 509 14.10 25.68 -9.82
N VAL A 510 15.24 25.68 -10.52
CA VAL A 510 15.39 26.27 -11.87
C VAL A 510 16.17 25.30 -12.74
N GLY A 511 15.48 24.68 -13.70
CA GLY A 511 16.02 23.55 -14.46
C GLY A 511 16.34 22.36 -13.53
N ASP A 512 17.50 21.72 -13.75
CA ASP A 512 17.97 20.58 -12.95
C ASP A 512 18.74 20.99 -11.67
N LYS A 513 18.48 22.20 -11.16
CA LYS A 513 19.19 22.75 -10.01
C LYS A 513 18.24 23.26 -8.95
N ILE A 514 18.60 23.02 -7.69
CA ILE A 514 17.89 23.51 -6.52
C ILE A 514 18.77 24.53 -5.82
N TYR A 515 18.24 25.74 -5.63
CA TYR A 515 18.94 26.86 -5.03
C TYR A 515 18.42 27.06 -3.61
N VAL A 516 19.28 26.79 -2.61
CA VAL A 516 18.92 26.85 -1.19
C VAL A 516 19.48 28.11 -0.57
N ILE A 517 18.60 28.95 -0.02
CA ILE A 517 18.92 30.34 0.30
C ILE A 517 18.53 30.68 1.75
N GLY A 518 19.45 31.35 2.45
CA GLY A 518 19.21 31.93 3.77
C GLY A 518 19.07 30.88 4.87
N GLY A 519 18.32 31.20 5.93
CA GLY A 519 18.04 30.31 7.05
C GLY A 519 18.86 30.63 8.32
N TRP A 520 18.81 29.71 9.28
CA TRP A 520 19.45 29.84 10.60
C TRP A 520 20.21 28.56 10.96
N ASP A 521 21.43 28.70 11.44
CA ASP A 521 22.35 27.59 11.79
C ASP A 521 22.50 27.35 13.30
N GLY A 522 21.70 28.04 14.12
CA GLY A 522 21.83 28.03 15.57
C GLY A 522 22.63 29.18 16.16
N ASN A 523 23.50 29.80 15.36
CA ASN A 523 24.37 30.89 15.80
C ASN A 523 24.06 32.21 15.08
N SER A 524 23.79 32.14 13.78
CA SER A 524 23.68 33.29 12.90
C SER A 524 22.61 33.13 11.83
N HIS A 525 22.03 34.27 11.43
CA HIS A 525 21.21 34.32 10.24
C HIS A 525 22.14 34.17 9.04
N LEU A 526 21.72 33.40 8.04
CA LEU A 526 22.56 33.08 6.90
C LEU A 526 22.22 33.94 5.68
N SER A 527 23.26 34.33 4.97
CA SER A 527 23.21 34.88 3.60
C SER A 527 23.59 33.83 2.55
N LYS A 528 23.82 32.58 2.96
CA LYS A 528 24.38 31.58 2.06
C LYS A 528 23.39 31.20 0.96
N LEU A 529 23.96 31.00 -0.23
CA LEU A 529 23.33 30.32 -1.35
C LEU A 529 24.15 29.07 -1.67
N GLU A 530 23.53 27.91 -1.55
CA GLU A 530 24.13 26.64 -1.93
C GLU A 530 23.25 26.01 -3.00
N ILE A 531 23.89 25.59 -4.09
CA ILE A 531 23.24 25.16 -5.33
C ILE A 531 23.47 23.67 -5.47
N TYR A 532 22.41 22.89 -5.43
CA TYR A 532 22.46 21.46 -5.63
C TYR A 532 22.15 21.13 -7.09
N ASP A 533 23.06 20.43 -7.75
CA ASP A 533 22.86 19.90 -9.09
C ASP A 533 22.32 18.48 -9.00
N THR A 534 21.08 18.29 -9.47
CA THR A 534 20.36 17.02 -9.33
C THR A 534 20.91 15.94 -10.26
N THR A 535 21.64 16.33 -11.30
CA THR A 535 22.20 15.40 -12.30
C THR A 535 23.52 14.81 -11.86
N THR A 536 24.34 15.59 -11.13
CA THR A 536 25.66 15.17 -10.65
C THR A 536 25.68 14.80 -9.18
N ASN A 537 24.61 15.05 -8.43
CA ASN A 537 24.54 14.87 -6.98
C ASN A 537 25.67 15.63 -6.25
N THR A 538 25.90 16.89 -6.65
CA THR A 538 26.96 17.73 -6.08
C THR A 538 26.46 19.11 -5.69
N TRP A 539 27.08 19.67 -4.66
CA TRP A 539 26.86 21.05 -4.26
C TRP A 539 27.89 21.99 -4.86
N ALA A 540 27.43 23.15 -5.31
CA ALA A 540 28.25 24.31 -5.61
C ALA A 540 27.90 25.46 -4.66
N THR A 541 28.92 26.22 -4.24
CA THR A 541 28.71 27.45 -3.49
C THR A 541 28.34 28.57 -4.47
N GLY A 542 27.13 29.10 -4.35
CA GLY A 542 26.71 30.29 -5.08
C GLY A 542 27.27 31.56 -4.45
N ALA A 543 27.15 32.70 -5.15
CA ALA A 543 27.39 33.99 -4.53
C ALA A 543 26.47 34.17 -3.31
N ASN A 544 26.98 34.70 -2.20
CA ASN A 544 26.14 34.95 -1.03
C ASN A 544 25.12 36.06 -1.31
N MET A 545 23.91 35.86 -0.80
CA MET A 545 22.85 36.85 -0.74
C MET A 545 23.33 38.09 0.04
N PRO A 546 23.09 39.34 -0.42
CA PRO A 546 23.66 40.51 0.24
C PRO A 546 23.23 40.69 1.71
N THR A 547 21.99 40.33 2.05
CA THR A 547 21.47 40.46 3.42
C THR A 547 21.17 39.11 4.04
N ALA A 548 21.84 38.73 5.13
CA ALA A 548 21.52 37.50 5.85
C ALA A 548 20.12 37.53 6.50
N ARG A 549 19.32 36.45 6.38
CA ARG A 549 17.96 36.36 6.96
C ARG A 549 17.37 34.95 6.93
N ARG A 550 16.34 34.75 7.77
CA ARG A 550 15.49 33.53 7.82
C ARG A 550 14.00 33.88 7.66
N LEU A 551 13.12 32.86 7.57
CA LEU A 551 11.65 33.04 7.51
C LEU A 551 11.19 33.96 6.36
N LEU A 552 11.94 33.83 5.26
CA LEU A 552 11.81 34.52 3.99
C LEU A 552 11.04 33.66 2.99
N THR A 553 10.61 34.26 1.88
CA THR A 553 10.01 33.54 0.74
C THR A 553 10.84 33.75 -0.52
N SER A 554 10.78 32.79 -1.44
CA SER A 554 11.38 32.92 -2.77
C SER A 554 10.41 32.51 -3.85
N SER A 555 10.55 33.13 -5.03
CA SER A 555 9.82 32.79 -6.25
C SER A 555 10.79 32.82 -7.44
N ALA A 556 10.75 31.78 -8.27
CA ALA A 556 11.49 31.74 -9.53
C ALA A 556 10.62 32.30 -10.67
N VAL A 557 11.18 33.22 -11.47
CA VAL A 557 10.58 33.73 -12.70
C VAL A 557 11.65 33.74 -13.78
N GLY A 558 11.52 32.83 -14.75
CA GLY A 558 12.58 32.55 -15.73
C GLY A 558 13.87 32.07 -15.04
N ASP A 559 15.01 32.61 -15.46
CA ASP A 559 16.33 32.29 -14.89
C ASP A 559 16.68 33.13 -13.64
N LYS A 560 15.68 33.70 -12.97
CA LYS A 560 15.88 34.56 -11.80
C LYS A 560 15.09 34.08 -10.61
N ILE A 561 15.71 34.18 -9.44
CA ILE A 561 15.10 33.86 -8.14
C ILE A 561 15.00 35.14 -7.34
N TYR A 562 13.79 35.47 -6.91
CA TYR A 562 13.47 36.69 -6.18
C TYR A 562 13.25 36.33 -4.72
N VAL A 563 14.08 36.88 -3.83
CA VAL A 563 14.09 36.52 -2.41
C VAL A 563 13.61 37.69 -1.58
N ILE A 564 12.47 37.53 -0.91
CA ILE A 564 11.67 38.63 -0.40
C ILE A 564 11.39 38.50 1.09
N GLY A 565 11.51 39.62 1.80
CA GLY A 565 11.17 39.75 3.21
C GLY A 565 12.08 38.91 4.10
N GLY A 566 11.57 38.52 5.27
CA GLY A 566 12.27 37.71 6.26
C GLY A 566 12.71 38.50 7.49
N VAL A 567 13.49 37.85 8.34
CA VAL A 567 13.85 38.35 9.66
C VAL A 567 15.37 38.28 9.89
N LEU A 568 15.91 39.31 10.54
CA LEU A 568 17.29 39.41 10.98
C LEU A 568 17.36 39.86 12.45
N GLY A 569 18.07 39.15 13.31
CA GLY A 569 18.26 39.53 14.73
C GLY A 569 17.62 38.57 15.74
N GLY A 570 17.73 38.87 17.04
CA GLY A 570 17.33 37.97 18.14
C GLY A 570 15.82 37.75 18.29
N TYR A 571 15.37 37.30 19.47
CA TYR A 571 13.97 36.88 19.74
C TYR A 571 12.88 37.88 19.31
N VAL A 572 13.17 39.19 19.28
CA VAL A 572 12.33 40.23 18.69
C VAL A 572 12.95 40.63 17.37
N GLY A 573 12.87 39.74 16.37
CA GLY A 573 13.64 39.88 15.14
C GLY A 573 13.34 41.18 14.38
N ASN A 574 14.34 41.77 13.74
CA ASN A 574 14.15 42.91 12.84
C ASN A 574 13.56 42.37 11.53
N TYR A 575 12.30 42.69 11.29
CA TYR A 575 11.58 42.30 10.08
C TYR A 575 12.09 43.13 8.91
N LEU A 576 12.27 42.50 7.76
CA LEU A 576 12.92 43.11 6.60
C LEU A 576 11.93 43.30 5.45
N SER A 577 12.16 44.36 4.67
CA SER A 577 11.50 44.64 3.40
C SER A 577 12.34 44.24 2.18
N LYS A 578 13.47 43.54 2.40
CA LYS A 578 14.46 43.33 1.35
C LYS A 578 13.92 42.50 0.19
N LEU A 579 14.24 42.94 -1.02
CA LEU A 579 14.16 42.14 -2.24
C LEU A 579 15.56 42.02 -2.83
N GLU A 580 16.02 40.79 -2.97
CA GLU A 580 17.29 40.49 -3.59
C GLU A 580 17.08 39.44 -4.68
N ILE A 581 17.63 39.71 -5.85
CA ILE A 581 17.35 38.99 -7.08
C ILE A 581 18.62 38.27 -7.48
N TYR A 582 18.56 36.94 -7.54
CA TYR A 582 19.65 36.11 -7.98
C TYR A 582 19.43 35.71 -9.45
N ASP A 583 20.44 35.96 -10.28
CA ASP A 583 20.46 35.51 -11.67
C ASP A 583 21.25 34.18 -11.75
N THR A 584 20.56 33.12 -12.15
CA THR A 584 21.12 31.76 -12.19
C THR A 584 22.12 31.57 -13.32
N THR A 585 22.08 32.42 -14.35
CA THR A 585 22.98 32.33 -15.51
C THR A 585 24.32 32.98 -15.26
N THR A 586 24.34 34.08 -14.51
CA THR A 586 25.56 34.85 -14.20
C THR A 586 26.11 34.57 -12.81
N ASN A 587 25.37 33.87 -11.94
CA ASN A 587 25.70 33.65 -10.53
C ASN A 587 25.93 34.97 -9.78
N THR A 588 25.05 35.96 -9.99
CA THR A 588 25.16 37.29 -9.38
C THR A 588 23.87 37.71 -8.70
N TRP A 589 24.03 38.44 -7.59
CA TRP A 589 22.91 39.10 -6.92
C TRP A 589 22.78 40.55 -7.38
N THR A 590 21.53 40.97 -7.57
CA THR A 590 21.14 42.37 -7.73
C THR A 590 20.19 42.74 -6.59
N SER A 591 20.46 43.85 -5.91
CA SER A 591 19.49 44.42 -4.97
C SER A 591 18.31 44.99 -5.77
N GLY A 592 17.13 44.40 -5.59
CA GLY A 592 15.89 44.96 -6.11
C GLY A 592 15.47 46.18 -5.30
N LYS A 593 14.41 46.86 -5.74
CA LYS A 593 13.76 47.85 -4.90
C LYS A 593 13.19 47.15 -3.66
N ASP A 594 13.39 47.70 -2.46
CA ASP A 594 12.80 47.13 -1.25
C ASP A 594 11.27 47.15 -1.33
N MET A 595 10.66 46.10 -0.80
CA MET A 595 9.22 45.95 -0.61
C MET A 595 8.69 47.06 0.31
N PRO A 596 7.49 47.64 0.07
CA PRO A 596 7.06 48.80 0.86
C PRO A 596 6.89 48.53 2.37
N THR A 597 6.48 47.32 2.76
CA THR A 597 6.27 46.95 4.17
C THR A 597 7.22 45.85 4.61
N ALA A 598 7.98 46.05 5.69
CA ALA A 598 8.88 45.03 6.22
C ALA A 598 8.13 43.92 6.97
N ARG A 599 8.36 42.63 6.62
CA ARG A 599 7.65 41.49 7.23
C ARG A 599 8.30 40.12 6.99
N GLY A 600 7.96 39.18 7.86
CA GLY A 600 8.32 37.76 7.86
C GLY A 600 7.07 36.87 7.90
N PHE A 601 7.22 35.55 7.88
CA PHE A 601 6.09 34.59 7.93
C PHE A 601 5.03 34.83 6.84
N LEU A 602 5.50 35.30 5.70
CA LEU A 602 4.76 35.69 4.51
C LEU A 602 4.76 34.56 3.46
N THR A 603 3.87 34.66 2.48
CA THR A 603 3.85 33.78 1.31
C THR A 603 4.01 34.60 0.02
N SER A 604 4.55 33.98 -1.01
CA SER A 604 4.61 34.57 -2.35
C SER A 604 4.13 33.59 -3.41
N SER A 605 3.53 34.12 -4.46
CA SER A 605 3.11 33.37 -5.65
C SER A 605 3.51 34.16 -6.90
N ALA A 606 4.13 33.49 -7.86
CA ALA A 606 4.43 34.07 -9.17
C ALA A 606 3.28 33.77 -10.16
N VAL A 607 2.80 34.80 -10.85
CA VAL A 607 1.81 34.68 -11.93
C VAL A 607 2.31 35.52 -13.10
N GLY A 608 2.70 34.86 -14.19
CA GLY A 608 3.41 35.51 -15.30
C GLY A 608 4.71 36.18 -14.81
N ASP A 609 4.91 37.43 -15.21
CA ASP A 609 6.10 38.22 -14.85
C ASP A 609 5.94 38.99 -13.51
N LYS A 610 4.94 38.64 -12.70
CA LYS A 610 4.63 39.33 -11.44
C LYS A 610 4.70 38.38 -10.25
N ILE A 611 5.20 38.91 -9.14
CA ILE A 611 5.28 38.22 -7.86
C ILE A 611 4.37 38.93 -6.88
N TYR A 612 3.46 38.18 -6.28
CA TYR A 612 2.45 38.68 -5.36
C TYR A 612 2.84 38.26 -3.94
N VAL A 613 3.04 39.24 -3.07
CA VAL A 613 3.57 39.02 -1.72
C VAL A 613 2.51 39.36 -0.69
N ILE A 614 2.05 38.34 0.03
CA ILE A 614 0.76 38.38 0.73
C ILE A 614 0.93 38.07 2.22
N GLY A 615 0.26 38.88 3.05
CA GLY A 615 0.19 38.70 4.49
C GLY A 615 1.56 38.80 5.15
N GLY A 616 1.70 38.18 6.32
CA GLY A 616 2.92 38.14 7.12
C GLY A 616 2.80 38.86 8.45
N TYR A 617 3.91 38.98 9.16
CA TYR A 617 4.02 39.60 10.48
C TYR A 617 5.15 40.63 10.49
N ASP A 618 4.90 41.81 11.07
CA ASP A 618 5.86 42.94 11.12
C ASP A 618 6.61 43.06 12.45
N GLY A 619 6.41 42.10 13.37
CA GLY A 619 6.94 42.15 14.73
C GLY A 619 5.95 42.63 15.78
N SER A 620 4.78 43.13 15.35
CA SER A 620 3.68 43.51 16.25
C SER A 620 2.36 42.89 15.83
N ASN A 621 2.03 42.92 14.54
CA ASN A 621 0.72 42.53 14.01
C ASN A 621 0.83 41.58 12.82
N SER A 622 -0.13 40.66 12.72
CA SER A 622 -0.42 40.01 11.44
C SER A 622 -0.91 41.07 10.45
N LEU A 623 -0.54 40.93 9.19
CA LEU A 623 -0.80 41.92 8.14
C LEU A 623 -1.78 41.41 7.09
N SER A 624 -2.55 42.33 6.51
CA SER A 624 -3.41 42.11 5.33
C SER A 624 -2.72 42.52 4.02
N LYS A 625 -1.45 42.92 4.06
CA LYS A 625 -0.80 43.57 2.91
C LYS A 625 -0.65 42.64 1.72
N LEU A 626 -0.97 43.17 0.54
CA LEU A 626 -0.60 42.63 -0.76
C LEU A 626 0.27 43.65 -1.49
N GLU A 627 1.47 43.24 -1.82
CA GLU A 627 2.41 44.04 -2.59
C GLU A 627 2.87 43.23 -3.79
N ILE A 628 2.81 43.86 -4.96
CA ILE A 628 2.98 43.21 -6.26
C ILE A 628 4.27 43.75 -6.86
N TYR A 629 5.20 42.85 -7.12
CA TYR A 629 6.45 43.16 -7.78
C TYR A 629 6.37 42.76 -9.25
N ASP A 630 6.57 43.73 -10.14
CA ASP A 630 6.69 43.49 -11.57
C ASP A 630 8.15 43.28 -11.94
N THR A 631 8.47 42.08 -12.42
CA THR A 631 9.85 41.68 -12.72
C THR A 631 10.39 42.32 -13.99
N THR A 632 9.51 42.82 -14.88
CA THR A 632 9.90 43.47 -16.14
C THR A 632 10.27 44.93 -15.92
N THR A 633 9.52 45.63 -15.06
CA THR A 633 9.75 47.05 -14.77
C THR A 633 10.59 47.28 -13.52
N ASN A 634 10.83 46.24 -12.71
CA ASN A 634 11.51 46.32 -11.41
C ASN A 634 10.81 47.32 -10.46
N THR A 635 9.48 47.25 -10.38
CA THR A 635 8.68 48.16 -9.55
C THR A 635 7.70 47.43 -8.68
N TRP A 636 7.56 47.94 -7.45
CA TRP A 636 6.47 47.57 -6.54
C TRP A 636 5.23 48.42 -6.81
N THR A 637 4.08 47.75 -6.82
CA THR A 637 2.77 48.37 -6.77
C THR A 637 2.01 47.82 -5.56
N ALA A 638 1.32 48.69 -4.82
CA ALA A 638 0.41 48.24 -3.78
C ALA A 638 -0.82 47.61 -4.43
N GLY A 639 -1.10 46.35 -4.09
CA GLY A 639 -2.38 45.72 -4.41
C GLY A 639 -3.47 46.19 -3.45
N ALA A 640 -4.71 45.80 -3.71
CA ALA A 640 -5.75 45.90 -2.68
C ALA A 640 -5.34 45.06 -1.46
N ASP A 641 -5.52 45.57 -0.24
CA ASP A 641 -5.23 44.78 0.97
C ASP A 641 -6.21 43.60 1.07
N MET A 642 -5.69 42.45 1.53
CA MET A 642 -6.47 41.25 1.84
C MET A 642 -7.51 41.57 2.92
N PRO A 643 -8.77 41.09 2.82
CA PRO A 643 -9.82 41.51 3.75
C PRO A 643 -9.54 41.14 5.22
N THR A 644 -8.78 40.07 5.47
CA THR A 644 -8.39 39.63 6.82
C THR A 644 -6.86 39.66 6.97
N ALA A 645 -6.33 40.20 8.06
CA ALA A 645 -4.88 40.21 8.31
C ALA A 645 -4.39 38.84 8.83
N ARG A 646 -3.36 38.23 8.21
CA ARG A 646 -2.89 36.87 8.55
C ARG A 646 -1.38 36.68 8.40
N SER A 647 -0.81 35.80 9.22
CA SER A 647 0.57 35.26 9.16
C SER A 647 0.53 33.72 9.25
N TYR A 648 1.63 33.02 8.95
CA TYR A 648 1.69 31.54 8.96
C TYR A 648 0.63 30.89 8.04
N LEU A 649 0.39 31.56 6.93
CA LEU A 649 -0.58 31.22 5.89
C LEU A 649 0.12 30.58 4.68
N THR A 650 -0.65 29.94 3.81
CA THR A 650 -0.16 29.41 2.54
C THR A 650 -0.89 30.09 1.37
N SER A 651 -0.24 30.14 0.20
CA SER A 651 -0.88 30.58 -1.04
C SER A 651 -0.58 29.62 -2.18
N SER A 652 -1.53 29.51 -3.09
CA SER A 652 -1.43 28.71 -4.31
C SER A 652 -1.99 29.51 -5.48
N ALA A 653 -1.25 29.57 -6.59
CA ALA A 653 -1.70 30.18 -7.83
C ALA A 653 -2.35 29.12 -8.74
N VAL A 654 -3.53 29.44 -9.26
CA VAL A 654 -4.25 28.63 -10.27
C VAL A 654 -4.77 29.57 -11.35
N GLY A 655 -4.18 29.48 -12.55
CA GLY A 655 -4.41 30.46 -13.61
C GLY A 655 -4.05 31.88 -13.17
N ASP A 656 -4.93 32.85 -13.42
CA ASP A 656 -4.75 34.25 -13.06
C ASP A 656 -5.22 34.59 -11.63
N LYS A 657 -5.44 33.58 -10.78
CA LYS A 657 -5.95 33.75 -9.42
C LYS A 657 -5.01 33.18 -8.38
N ILE A 658 -4.97 33.85 -7.24
CA ILE A 658 -4.17 33.44 -6.08
C ILE A 658 -5.11 33.18 -4.92
N TYR A 659 -5.01 31.98 -4.36
CA TYR A 659 -5.85 31.50 -3.28
C TYR A 659 -5.04 31.53 -1.99
N VAL A 660 -5.50 32.30 -1.02
CA VAL A 660 -4.78 32.53 0.24
C VAL A 660 -5.56 31.86 1.37
N ILE A 661 -4.93 30.88 2.03
CA ILE A 661 -5.64 29.89 2.83
C ILE A 661 -5.06 29.82 4.25
N GLY A 662 -5.96 29.88 5.23
CA GLY A 662 -5.65 29.72 6.65
C GLY A 662 -4.68 30.77 7.19
N GLY A 663 -4.06 30.46 8.33
CA GLY A 663 -3.10 31.32 9.01
C GLY A 663 -3.67 32.06 10.21
N SER A 664 -2.77 32.48 11.11
CA SER A 664 -3.09 33.11 12.40
C SER A 664 -3.75 34.47 12.21
N GLY A 665 -4.96 34.63 12.75
CA GLY A 665 -5.81 35.83 12.62
C GLY A 665 -7.08 35.59 11.79
N GLY A 666 -7.15 34.47 11.07
CA GLY A 666 -8.31 34.02 10.29
C GLY A 666 -8.13 32.59 9.83
N ASN A 667 -8.02 31.68 10.80
CA ASN A 667 -7.54 30.31 10.61
C ASN A 667 -8.40 29.47 9.64
N GLU A 668 -9.67 29.80 9.46
CA GLU A 668 -10.61 29.13 8.54
C GLU A 668 -10.77 29.86 7.19
N LYS A 669 -10.17 31.03 7.01
CA LYS A 669 -10.44 31.88 5.86
C LYS A 669 -9.77 31.38 4.59
N LEU A 670 -10.50 31.53 3.49
CA LEU A 670 -9.99 31.48 2.12
C LEU A 670 -10.38 32.79 1.43
N GLU A 671 -9.39 33.51 0.92
CA GLU A 671 -9.59 34.74 0.16
C GLU A 671 -8.87 34.61 -1.17
N ILE A 672 -9.57 34.99 -2.24
CA ILE A 672 -9.16 34.76 -3.62
C ILE A 672 -8.87 36.11 -4.26
N TYR A 673 -7.64 36.30 -4.68
CA TYR A 673 -7.20 37.50 -5.38
C TYR A 673 -7.18 37.24 -6.88
N ASP A 674 -7.90 38.07 -7.64
CA ASP A 674 -7.86 38.06 -9.10
C ASP A 674 -6.82 39.05 -9.60
N THR A 675 -5.80 38.53 -10.27
CA THR A 675 -4.65 39.32 -10.73
C THR A 675 -4.97 40.23 -11.91
N THR A 676 -6.07 39.96 -12.63
CA THR A 676 -6.49 40.74 -13.81
C THR A 676 -7.33 41.95 -13.43
N THR A 677 -8.20 41.79 -12.44
CA THR A 677 -9.10 42.86 -11.95
C THR A 677 -8.57 43.60 -10.73
N ASN A 678 -7.52 43.07 -10.07
CA ASN A 678 -6.96 43.59 -8.82
C ASN A 678 -8.02 43.67 -7.70
N THR A 679 -8.82 42.61 -7.56
CA THR A 679 -9.91 42.55 -6.57
C THR A 679 -9.85 41.28 -5.74
N TRP A 680 -10.23 41.41 -4.46
CA TRP A 680 -10.44 40.28 -3.57
C TRP A 680 -11.88 39.81 -3.61
N THR A 681 -12.04 38.49 -3.58
CA THR A 681 -13.32 37.84 -3.35
C THR A 681 -13.18 36.86 -2.19
N ALA A 682 -14.21 36.79 -1.34
CA ALA A 682 -14.24 35.80 -0.27
C ALA A 682 -14.56 34.43 -0.89
N GLY A 683 -13.65 33.48 -0.69
CA GLY A 683 -13.93 32.07 -0.98
C GLY A 683 -14.80 31.47 0.12
N LYS A 684 -15.31 30.26 -0.12
CA LYS A 684 -15.94 29.48 0.95
C LYS A 684 -14.90 29.21 2.05
N SER A 685 -15.25 29.43 3.32
CA SER A 685 -14.33 29.13 4.43
C SER A 685 -13.94 27.66 4.43
N MET A 686 -12.67 27.41 4.76
CA MET A 686 -12.11 26.09 4.95
C MET A 686 -12.80 25.38 6.12
N PRO A 687 -13.19 24.09 5.98
CA PRO A 687 -13.96 23.39 7.01
C PRO A 687 -13.24 23.29 8.35
N THR A 688 -11.91 23.17 8.37
CA THR A 688 -11.13 23.09 9.61
C THR A 688 -10.15 24.24 9.72
N ALA A 689 -10.37 25.15 10.67
CA ALA A 689 -9.52 26.30 10.93
C ALA A 689 -8.09 25.89 11.33
N ARG A 690 -7.05 26.37 10.62
CA ARG A 690 -5.64 26.08 10.96
C ARG A 690 -4.62 27.11 10.45
N SER A 691 -3.46 27.13 11.11
CA SER A 691 -2.22 27.80 10.69
C SER A 691 -1.06 26.78 10.65
N TYR A 692 0.16 27.18 10.27
CA TYR A 692 1.33 26.28 10.12
C TYR A 692 1.09 25.09 9.17
N LEU A 693 0.27 25.34 8.16
CA LEU A 693 -0.21 24.39 7.16
C LEU A 693 0.58 24.49 5.85
N THR A 694 0.40 23.51 4.98
CA THR A 694 0.92 23.55 3.60
C THR A 694 -0.22 23.43 2.58
N SER A 695 0.01 23.91 1.37
CA SER A 695 -0.88 23.67 0.24
C SER A 695 -0.12 23.41 -1.05
N SER A 696 -0.72 22.59 -1.92
CA SER A 696 -0.25 22.31 -3.27
C SER A 696 -1.42 22.43 -4.25
N ALA A 697 -1.22 23.15 -5.36
CA ALA A 697 -2.19 23.23 -6.45
C ALA A 697 -1.86 22.20 -7.53
N VAL A 698 -2.87 21.43 -7.97
CA VAL A 698 -2.77 20.53 -9.13
C VAL A 698 -4.03 20.64 -9.97
N GLY A 699 -3.86 21.10 -11.21
CA GLY A 699 -4.99 21.49 -12.06
C GLY A 699 -5.82 22.60 -11.40
N ASP A 700 -7.15 22.43 -11.41
CA ASP A 700 -8.10 23.39 -10.83
C ASP A 700 -8.41 23.13 -9.34
N LYS A 701 -7.59 22.30 -8.66
CA LYS A 701 -7.80 21.91 -7.26
C LYS A 701 -6.60 22.32 -6.41
N ILE A 702 -6.90 22.73 -5.17
CA ILE A 702 -5.91 23.09 -4.17
C ILE A 702 -6.08 22.18 -2.97
N TYR A 703 -5.00 21.52 -2.60
CA TYR A 703 -4.97 20.52 -1.55
C TYR A 703 -4.31 21.14 -0.33
N VAL A 704 -5.04 21.23 0.78
CA VAL A 704 -4.61 21.92 1.99
C VAL A 704 -4.43 20.91 3.10
N ILE A 705 -3.21 20.80 3.60
CA ILE A 705 -2.80 19.66 4.42
C ILE A 705 -2.17 20.11 5.74
N GLY A 706 -2.56 19.43 6.83
CA GLY A 706 -1.93 19.55 8.14
C GLY A 706 -2.10 20.94 8.78
N GLY A 707 -1.29 21.20 9.81
CA GLY A 707 -1.29 22.47 10.56
C GLY A 707 -1.79 22.32 12.00
N SER A 708 -2.10 23.46 12.63
CA SER A 708 -2.60 23.53 14.01
C SER A 708 -3.76 24.53 14.15
N GLY A 709 -4.75 24.17 14.97
CA GLY A 709 -5.93 24.98 15.30
C GLY A 709 -6.22 25.02 16.80
N GLY A 710 -5.20 24.83 17.63
CA GLY A 710 -5.29 24.51 19.06
C GLY A 710 -4.63 23.16 19.31
N ASP A 711 -5.14 22.12 18.64
CA ASP A 711 -4.50 20.82 18.51
C ASP A 711 -3.83 20.69 17.13
N LEU A 712 -2.97 19.67 16.99
CA LEU A 712 -2.38 19.29 15.70
C LEU A 712 -3.43 18.65 14.80
N ILE A 713 -3.34 18.92 13.50
CA ILE A 713 -4.36 18.54 12.52
C ILE A 713 -3.74 17.60 11.47
N SER A 714 -4.44 16.51 11.15
CA SER A 714 -4.05 15.59 10.07
C SER A 714 -4.87 15.76 8.79
N LYS A 715 -5.88 16.63 8.80
CA LYS A 715 -6.87 16.68 7.71
C LYS A 715 -6.28 17.12 6.38
N LEU A 716 -6.75 16.48 5.32
CA LEU A 716 -6.66 16.95 3.94
C LEU A 716 -8.01 17.56 3.57
N GLU A 717 -8.00 18.82 3.15
CA GLU A 717 -9.19 19.47 2.60
C GLU A 717 -8.86 20.01 1.22
N ILE A 718 -9.69 19.64 0.25
CA ILE A 718 -9.49 19.88 -1.17
C ILE A 718 -10.46 20.96 -1.60
N TYR A 719 -9.93 22.07 -2.05
CA TYR A 719 -10.71 23.16 -2.60
C TYR A 719 -10.76 23.09 -4.11
N ASP A 720 -11.98 23.01 -4.65
CA ASP A 720 -12.23 23.04 -6.08
C ASP A 720 -12.46 24.49 -6.52
N THR A 721 -11.53 25.00 -7.33
CA THR A 721 -11.49 26.42 -7.71
C THR A 721 -12.57 26.80 -8.71
N ALA A 722 -13.10 25.82 -9.47
CA ALA A 722 -14.14 26.04 -10.47
C ALA A 722 -15.53 26.13 -9.83
N THR A 723 -15.78 25.31 -8.82
CA THR A 723 -17.08 25.22 -8.13
C THR A 723 -17.15 26.03 -6.84
N ASN A 724 -16.02 26.53 -6.34
CA ASN A 724 -15.90 27.20 -5.04
C ASN A 724 -16.41 26.33 -3.89
N THR A 725 -16.05 25.05 -3.90
CA THR A 725 -16.46 24.09 -2.88
C THR A 725 -15.28 23.38 -2.23
N TRP A 726 -15.49 22.98 -0.98
CA TRP A 726 -14.54 22.15 -0.24
C TRP A 726 -15.03 20.71 -0.23
N LYS A 727 -14.11 19.79 -0.47
CA LYS A 727 -14.26 18.37 -0.21
C LYS A 727 -13.27 18.00 0.89
N VAL A 728 -13.76 17.36 1.94
CA VAL A 728 -12.86 16.72 2.91
C VAL A 728 -12.27 15.49 2.23
N GLY A 729 -10.96 15.49 2.05
CA GLY A 729 -10.20 14.35 1.55
C GLY A 729 -9.86 13.38 2.68
N THR A 730 -9.20 12.27 2.35
CA THR A 730 -8.68 11.34 3.34
C THR A 730 -7.61 12.03 4.16
N SER A 731 -7.81 12.13 5.48
CA SER A 731 -6.82 12.69 6.39
C SER A 731 -5.51 11.90 6.35
N MET A 732 -4.41 12.60 6.58
CA MET A 732 -3.13 12.00 6.89
C MET A 732 -3.23 11.08 8.12
N PRO A 733 -2.48 9.97 8.15
CA PRO A 733 -2.30 9.15 9.33
C PRO A 733 -1.80 9.93 10.56
N THR A 734 -0.85 10.85 10.36
CA THR A 734 -0.22 11.59 11.46
C THR A 734 -0.60 13.07 11.45
N ALA A 735 -1.21 13.55 12.54
CA ALA A 735 -1.49 14.97 12.75
C ALA A 735 -0.20 15.74 13.05
N ARG A 736 0.09 16.78 12.26
CA ARG A 736 1.35 17.53 12.40
C ARG A 736 1.27 18.95 11.83
N SER A 737 2.11 19.83 12.35
CA SER A 737 2.32 21.21 11.85
C SER A 737 3.75 21.40 11.32
N SER A 738 4.07 22.58 10.79
CA SER A 738 5.42 22.92 10.31
C SER A 738 5.98 21.95 9.25
N LEU A 739 5.06 21.44 8.44
CA LEU A 739 5.27 20.50 7.34
C LEU A 739 5.38 21.20 5.99
N THR A 740 5.89 20.50 4.99
CA THR A 740 5.94 20.97 3.59
C THR A 740 5.22 20.00 2.66
N SER A 741 4.80 20.49 1.48
CA SER A 741 4.24 19.65 0.43
C SER A 741 4.83 20.01 -0.93
N SER A 742 4.99 18.99 -1.77
CA SER A 742 5.39 19.13 -3.17
C SER A 742 4.45 18.31 -4.04
N ALA A 743 3.99 18.89 -5.15
CA ALA A 743 3.24 18.17 -6.16
C ALA A 743 4.17 17.70 -7.28
N VAL A 744 4.08 16.41 -7.65
CA VAL A 744 4.80 15.82 -8.78
C VAL A 744 3.81 15.00 -9.58
N GLY A 745 3.61 15.37 -10.85
CA GLY A 745 2.65 14.72 -11.72
C GLY A 745 1.24 14.75 -11.13
N ASP A 746 0.71 13.57 -10.82
CA ASP A 746 -0.60 13.29 -10.27
C ASP A 746 -0.54 13.01 -8.76
N LYS A 747 0.53 13.40 -8.06
CA LYS A 747 0.71 13.11 -6.62
C LYS A 747 1.12 14.35 -5.84
N ILE A 748 0.70 14.39 -4.57
CA ILE A 748 1.18 15.35 -3.58
C ILE A 748 1.91 14.58 -2.49
N TYR A 749 3.11 15.03 -2.19
CA TYR A 749 3.98 14.44 -1.19
C TYR A 749 4.02 15.39 -0.02
N VAL A 750 3.59 14.93 1.15
CA VAL A 750 3.56 15.70 2.37
C VAL A 750 4.61 15.17 3.31
N ILE A 751 5.54 16.07 3.58
CA ILE A 751 6.85 15.71 4.07
C ILE A 751 7.00 16.37 5.43
N ASP A 752 7.19 15.48 6.39
CA ASP A 752 7.62 15.80 7.73
C ASP A 752 6.70 16.70 8.56
N GLY A 753 7.18 17.20 9.69
CA GLY A 753 6.53 18.15 10.57
C GLY A 753 6.82 17.89 12.04
N TYR A 754 6.02 18.52 12.88
CA TYR A 754 6.13 18.41 14.33
C TYR A 754 4.79 17.94 14.92
N ASP A 755 4.84 16.95 15.81
CA ASP A 755 3.68 16.43 16.54
C ASP A 755 3.78 16.49 18.07
N GLY A 756 4.79 17.19 18.58
CA GLY A 756 5.30 16.98 19.95
C GLY A 756 6.71 16.36 19.92
N SER A 757 7.07 15.74 18.79
CA SER A 757 8.41 15.34 18.39
C SER A 757 8.68 15.71 16.93
N TYR A 758 9.95 15.71 16.51
CA TYR A 758 10.29 15.84 15.09
C TYR A 758 9.97 14.52 14.38
N LEU A 759 9.28 14.60 13.25
CA LEU A 759 8.83 13.42 12.52
C LEU A 759 9.81 13.09 11.41
N ASN A 760 9.74 11.90 10.82
CA ASN A 760 10.42 11.55 9.56
C ASN A 760 9.39 11.08 8.54
N LYS A 761 8.16 11.57 8.64
CA LYS A 761 7.03 10.97 7.92
C LYS A 761 6.95 11.48 6.50
N LEU A 762 6.86 10.55 5.55
CA LEU A 762 6.39 10.84 4.20
C LEU A 762 5.04 10.22 4.00
N GLU A 763 4.10 11.06 3.61
CA GLU A 763 2.80 10.61 3.12
C GLU A 763 2.66 11.08 1.68
N ILE A 764 2.06 10.26 0.82
CA ILE A 764 1.86 10.56 -0.61
C ILE A 764 0.39 10.45 -0.96
N TYR A 765 -0.23 11.53 -1.44
CA TYR A 765 -1.63 11.60 -1.86
C TYR A 765 -1.71 11.55 -3.39
N SER A 766 -2.36 10.52 -3.93
CA SER A 766 -2.58 10.40 -5.37
C SER A 766 -3.81 11.20 -5.78
N ILE A 767 -3.59 12.17 -6.65
CA ILE A 767 -4.55 12.98 -7.37
C ILE A 767 -4.85 12.28 -8.68
N THR A 768 -5.82 11.38 -8.68
CA THR A 768 -6.38 10.93 -9.95
C THR A 768 -7.01 12.13 -10.64
N SER A 769 -6.32 12.60 -11.66
CA SER A 769 -6.85 13.58 -12.58
C SER A 769 -7.96 12.92 -13.39
N ASP A 770 -9.00 13.67 -13.75
CA ASP A 770 -9.92 13.30 -14.82
C ASP A 770 -9.22 13.35 -16.20
N ARG A 771 -8.01 12.80 -16.33
CA ARG A 771 -7.24 12.76 -17.58
C ARG A 771 -7.53 11.47 -18.31
N PHE A 772 -8.26 11.61 -19.42
CA PHE A 772 -8.09 10.70 -20.53
C PHE A 772 -6.62 10.73 -20.99
N PRO A 773 -6.00 9.58 -21.30
CA PRO A 773 -4.65 9.56 -21.85
C PRO A 773 -4.59 10.42 -23.12
N SER A 774 -3.47 11.13 -23.30
CA SER A 774 -3.17 12.15 -24.31
C SER A 774 -3.30 11.75 -25.79
N ASN A 775 -3.89 10.58 -26.08
CA ASN A 775 -4.11 10.04 -27.41
C ASN A 775 -5.59 9.69 -27.69
N SER A 776 -6.53 10.23 -26.92
CA SER A 776 -7.95 9.88 -27.05
C SER A 776 -8.67 10.87 -27.96
N LEU A 777 -9.02 10.44 -29.18
CA LEU A 777 -10.01 11.14 -30.01
C LEU A 777 -11.40 10.85 -29.46
N VAL A 778 -12.11 11.88 -29.02
CA VAL A 778 -13.49 11.77 -28.54
C VAL A 778 -14.45 12.01 -29.72
N PHE A 779 -15.34 11.06 -29.97
CA PHE A 779 -16.45 11.21 -30.92
C PHE A 779 -17.77 11.29 -30.16
N GLU A 780 -18.52 12.38 -30.31
CA GLU A 780 -19.94 12.43 -29.93
C GLU A 780 -20.81 12.42 -31.20
N ASN A 781 -21.78 11.51 -31.25
CA ASN A 781 -22.79 11.36 -32.31
C ASN A 781 -22.26 11.16 -33.74
N GLY A 782 -21.26 10.28 -33.91
CA GLY A 782 -20.99 9.63 -35.21
C GLY A 782 -20.50 10.53 -36.35
N THR A 783 -20.11 11.78 -36.08
CA THR A 783 -19.41 12.63 -37.06
C THR A 783 -18.30 13.42 -36.38
N ALA A 784 -17.07 13.33 -36.90
CA ALA A 784 -15.96 14.17 -36.47
C ALA A 784 -16.30 15.64 -36.81
N LYS A 785 -16.61 16.44 -35.79
CA LYS A 785 -16.50 17.90 -35.90
C LYS A 785 -15.24 18.32 -35.15
N ASP A 786 -14.42 19.12 -35.81
CA ASP A 786 -13.33 19.85 -35.18
C ASP A 786 -13.85 20.50 -33.89
N VAL A 787 -13.34 20.04 -32.75
CA VAL A 787 -13.52 20.74 -31.48
C VAL A 787 -12.80 22.07 -31.63
N SER A 788 -13.58 23.13 -31.78
CA SER A 788 -13.09 24.49 -31.88
C SER A 788 -12.47 24.91 -30.55
N ILE A 789 -11.14 24.91 -30.48
CA ILE A 789 -10.39 25.56 -29.40
C ILE A 789 -10.62 27.08 -29.51
N PRO A 790 -11.09 27.77 -28.46
CA PRO A 790 -11.23 29.22 -28.47
C PRO A 790 -9.86 29.87 -28.26
N ASN A 791 -9.08 29.96 -29.33
CA ASN A 791 -8.12 31.04 -29.61
C ASN A 791 -7.50 30.83 -30.98
N LYS A 792 -8.10 31.44 -32.00
CA LYS A 792 -7.49 31.54 -33.33
C LYS A 792 -6.35 32.55 -33.27
N THR A 793 -5.12 32.08 -33.32
CA THR A 793 -4.02 32.88 -33.89
C THR A 793 -3.19 31.99 -34.80
N LYS A 794 -3.22 32.34 -36.09
CA LYS A 794 -2.42 31.75 -37.17
C LYS A 794 -0.95 31.67 -36.75
N LEU A 795 -0.36 30.48 -36.80
CA LEU A 795 1.06 30.28 -37.14
C LEU A 795 1.24 28.83 -37.60
N GLY A 796 1.52 28.67 -38.90
CA GLY A 796 1.85 27.38 -39.47
C GLY A 796 3.28 27.01 -39.10
N ILE A 797 3.47 25.90 -38.38
CA ILE A 797 4.77 25.25 -38.22
C ILE A 797 4.53 23.72 -38.24
N LYS A 798 5.27 23.06 -39.14
CA LYS A 798 5.43 21.61 -39.22
C LYS A 798 6.12 21.10 -37.95
N TYR A 799 5.56 20.10 -37.28
CA TYR A 799 6.33 19.26 -36.36
C TYR A 799 6.21 17.80 -36.74
N SER A 800 7.34 17.23 -37.16
CA SER A 800 7.62 15.81 -37.14
C SER A 800 7.91 15.40 -35.70
N GLN A 801 7.07 14.58 -35.08
CA GLN A 801 7.44 13.86 -33.86
C GLN A 801 7.89 12.45 -34.23
N ARG A 802 9.12 12.12 -33.80
CA ARG A 802 9.67 10.77 -33.78
C ARG A 802 8.90 9.96 -32.75
N ILE A 803 8.22 8.91 -33.20
CA ILE A 803 7.71 7.87 -32.30
C ILE A 803 8.88 6.92 -32.02
N GLN A 804 9.42 6.93 -30.80
CA GLN A 804 10.33 5.89 -30.33
C GLN A 804 9.50 4.69 -29.88
N PHE A 805 9.61 3.58 -30.59
CA PHE A 805 8.99 2.32 -30.19
C PHE A 805 9.96 1.55 -29.29
N ASN A 806 9.64 1.43 -28.00
CA ASN A 806 10.32 0.50 -27.10
C ASN A 806 9.72 -0.91 -27.26
N SER A 807 10.14 -1.62 -28.32
CA SER A 807 10.33 -3.09 -28.37
C SER A 807 10.46 -3.56 -29.82
N ALA A 808 11.35 -4.53 -30.05
CA ALA A 808 11.64 -5.13 -31.36
C ALA A 808 10.47 -5.94 -31.97
N TYR A 809 9.34 -6.06 -31.27
CA TYR A 809 8.19 -6.89 -31.68
C TYR A 809 7.38 -6.28 -32.84
N TYR A 810 7.32 -4.95 -32.95
CA TYR A 810 6.50 -4.26 -33.95
C TYR A 810 7.19 -4.01 -35.31
N TYR A 811 8.51 -4.16 -35.39
CA TYR A 811 9.25 -3.90 -36.64
C TYR A 811 9.03 -4.99 -37.70
N ASN A 812 8.82 -6.24 -37.28
CA ASN A 812 8.71 -7.38 -38.21
C ASN A 812 7.33 -7.58 -38.82
N LYS A 813 6.24 -7.10 -38.19
CA LYS A 813 4.88 -7.21 -38.76
C LYS A 813 4.51 -6.10 -39.75
N LEU A 814 5.28 -5.01 -39.79
CA LEU A 814 5.06 -3.91 -40.76
C LEU A 814 5.65 -4.22 -42.15
N ALA A 815 6.53 -5.22 -42.28
CA ALA A 815 7.06 -5.64 -43.58
C ALA A 815 6.04 -6.41 -44.44
N GLU A 816 5.02 -7.02 -43.83
CA GLU A 816 3.99 -7.81 -44.54
C GLU A 816 2.79 -6.97 -45.03
N LEU A 817 2.60 -5.75 -44.51
CA LEU A 817 1.49 -4.85 -44.91
C LEU A 817 1.81 -3.95 -46.11
N VAL A 818 3.00 -4.06 -46.71
CA VAL A 818 3.46 -3.19 -47.82
C VAL A 818 3.13 -3.73 -49.22
N TYR A 819 2.39 -4.84 -49.36
CA TYR A 819 2.09 -5.46 -50.67
C TYR A 819 0.60 -5.64 -51.02
N LYS A 820 -0.29 -4.73 -50.61
CA LYS A 820 -1.60 -4.57 -51.29
C LYS A 820 -1.76 -3.14 -51.83
N PRO A 821 -2.10 -2.95 -53.12
CA PRO A 821 -2.36 -1.62 -53.67
C PRO A 821 -3.73 -1.11 -53.19
N MET A 822 -3.75 0.02 -52.49
CA MET A 822 -4.99 0.76 -52.23
C MET A 822 -5.38 1.58 -53.47
N TYR A 823 -6.63 1.43 -53.92
CA TYR A 823 -7.25 2.25 -54.95
C TYR A 823 -8.21 3.26 -54.29
N PHE A 824 -8.06 4.55 -54.59
CA PHE A 824 -9.02 5.59 -54.23
C PHE A 824 -9.80 6.04 -55.47
N GLY A 825 -11.09 6.32 -55.30
CA GLY A 825 -12.13 6.48 -56.33
C GLY A 825 -11.99 7.58 -57.40
N ASN A 826 -10.79 8.12 -57.65
CA ASN A 826 -10.52 9.08 -58.73
C ASN A 826 -9.32 8.71 -59.63
N GLY A 827 -8.93 7.43 -59.71
CA GLY A 827 -8.05 6.95 -60.77
C GLY A 827 -6.60 7.47 -60.79
N GLN A 828 -6.12 8.13 -59.74
CA GLN A 828 -4.71 8.57 -59.66
C GLN A 828 -3.84 7.56 -58.91
N LYS A 829 -2.83 7.03 -59.61
CA LYS A 829 -1.73 6.24 -59.04
C LYS A 829 -0.70 7.16 -58.42
N TRP A 830 -0.34 6.94 -57.16
CA TRP A 830 0.91 7.45 -56.60
C TRP A 830 1.88 6.30 -56.29
N THR A 831 3.11 6.52 -56.72
CA THR A 831 4.24 5.57 -56.62
C THR A 831 5.14 6.00 -55.46
N LYS A 832 5.30 5.07 -54.51
CA LYS A 832 6.28 4.94 -53.42
C LYS A 832 7.56 5.80 -53.50
N ILE A 833 7.96 6.44 -52.40
CA ILE A 833 9.33 6.52 -51.79
C ILE A 833 9.11 6.86 -50.28
N LEU A 834 9.25 5.97 -49.29
CA LEU A 834 10.44 5.39 -48.63
C LEU A 834 11.49 6.40 -48.13
N ASN A 835 11.33 6.89 -46.89
CA ASN A 835 12.33 6.81 -45.81
C ASN A 835 11.74 7.21 -44.46
#